data_AF-A0A970GYW4-F1
#
_entry.id   AF-A0A970GYW4-F1
#
_cell.length_a   1.000
_cell.length_b   1.000
_cell.length_c   1.000
_cell.angle_alpha   90.00
_cell.angle_beta   90.00
_cell.angle_gamma   90.00
#
_symmetry.space_group_name_H-M   'P 1'
#
loop_
_entity.id
_entity.type
_entity.pdbx_description
1 polymer ?
#
loop_
_entity_poly.entity_id
_entity_poly.type
_entity_poly.pdbx_seq_one_letter_code
_entity_poly.pdbx_strand_id
1 'polypeptide(L)'
;MSLRVGTLLLLLSLLPGTPVAAQKPAVPQATLRVEAAIRQRPAESDLGIYLQIPDGGLLPARPVIEVRDAAGRPLESLLLWHTPADALGLVFRPPAASGDGVTVYLRPGSGAPAKPARTTLKPSLFAFTRSGSASLDNARRMATEWPPARDAFGGPVERIGIRWNPFGPDDHFSSWFTGWFRLDARETLYLATISDEGSEVHLDGSLLVAWPGRHTRRAGAKGEYGKEVTLDAGWHRIDYFHFEVDGDQEMCLVWRRGRDRSDVLPVFMEGNAWGRTGRAEVRRMVYADGRVAGWVEGHLQAEDYLWTGSQPVHRHRLVCRGVGSGDGAAITWQFSDGATVTSSSPCTWLVSGDPAARQTAVLSVKTPAGVARQNFRFASFTAPRALALDRPSDRLLYREAFLDRVRAVPPPADPCAAWSGDLWSTLVAVLEPYKGGPILTELFERGWKTLRRLPADVRYPLEDRFAETLRLRGDTARQLAWIARLEEGERDRARLFRWHEERIACHLYDQGDVEAARRAALRMRERAVTPEEIQRAVLRLGDVECVGGNRDQAARLYADAQTRYRQQRRLGAFGESGRPAAAAHAGRGGGTSGRSLTSRAGDLKRSDAWKLYAVNDAAQSATIRAFLEQDALGEAFAALEQWENATPMSKLSGDLLLTAGRVYFHAGDFRRAAALLKAAGQGEAMSSNLPDVMELHLEALMRLKRTEEAREVARRIIMRFPGLPVATRAARLLQQIGL
;
A
#
# COMPACT_ATOMS: atom_id res chain seq x y z
N MET A 1 -54.44 34.63 43.27
CA MET A 1 -53.66 34.02 42.16
C MET A 1 -52.20 33.89 42.58
N SER A 2 -51.47 32.95 41.96
CA SER A 2 -50.07 32.60 42.26
C SER A 2 -49.85 31.80 43.55
N LEU A 3 -49.37 30.54 43.41
CA LEU A 3 -48.59 29.85 44.42
C LEU A 3 -47.77 28.69 43.79
N ARG A 4 -46.48 29.00 43.60
CA ARG A 4 -45.27 28.17 43.63
C ARG A 4 -45.33 26.67 43.26
N VAL A 5 -44.51 26.34 42.26
CA VAL A 5 -44.02 24.99 41.94
C VAL A 5 -43.20 24.43 43.11
N GLY A 6 -43.38 23.13 43.40
CA GLY A 6 -42.56 22.34 44.30
C GLY A 6 -42.26 20.97 43.69
N THR A 7 -40.98 20.62 43.60
CA THR A 7 -40.48 19.42 42.91
C THR A 7 -40.81 18.12 43.65
N LEU A 8 -41.27 17.09 42.94
CA LEU A 8 -41.34 15.72 43.45
C LEU A 8 -40.43 14.81 42.62
N LEU A 9 -39.40 14.23 43.24
CA LEU A 9 -38.61 13.15 42.64
C LEU A 9 -39.46 11.87 42.58
N LEU A 10 -39.50 11.22 41.43
CA LEU A 10 -39.93 9.83 41.32
C LEU A 10 -38.71 8.96 40.98
N LEU A 11 -38.32 8.07 41.88
CA LEU A 11 -37.36 7.01 41.55
C LEU A 11 -38.03 6.00 40.63
N LEU A 12 -37.56 5.87 39.38
CA LEU A 12 -37.73 4.62 38.64
C LEU A 12 -36.59 3.66 39.03
N SER A 13 -36.95 2.58 39.71
CA SER A 13 -36.06 1.45 39.96
C SER A 13 -35.73 0.75 38.63
N LEU A 14 -34.45 0.75 38.25
CA LEU A 14 -33.97 -0.15 37.20
C LEU A 14 -34.09 -1.59 37.67
N LEU A 15 -35.03 -2.34 37.08
CA LEU A 15 -35.00 -3.80 37.14
C LEU A 15 -33.75 -4.28 36.38
N PRO A 16 -32.89 -5.12 36.99
CA PRO A 16 -31.78 -5.72 36.26
C PRO A 16 -32.35 -6.63 35.17
N GLY A 17 -31.91 -6.41 33.93
CA GLY A 17 -32.35 -7.20 32.78
C GLY A 17 -32.08 -8.68 33.02
N THR A 18 -33.12 -9.51 32.88
CA THR A 18 -32.99 -10.97 32.95
C THR A 18 -31.95 -11.43 31.93
N PRO A 19 -30.95 -12.26 32.30
CA PRO A 19 -30.04 -12.83 31.32
C PRO A 19 -30.85 -13.62 30.30
N VAL A 20 -30.57 -13.41 29.01
CA VAL A 20 -31.21 -14.17 27.92
C VAL A 20 -30.85 -15.64 28.13
N ALA A 21 -31.83 -16.41 28.62
CA ALA A 21 -31.66 -17.84 28.80
C ALA A 21 -31.26 -18.46 27.45
N ALA A 22 -30.18 -19.24 27.45
CA ALA A 22 -29.70 -19.91 26.25
C ALA A 22 -30.82 -20.79 25.67
N GLN A 23 -31.41 -20.35 24.56
CA GLN A 23 -32.45 -21.11 23.87
C GLN A 23 -31.87 -22.48 23.50
N LYS A 24 -32.51 -23.55 23.97
CA LYS A 24 -32.17 -24.92 23.56
C LYS A 24 -32.13 -24.96 22.02
N PRO A 25 -31.07 -25.52 21.40
CA PRO A 25 -30.97 -25.59 19.96
C PRO A 25 -32.21 -26.27 19.35
N ALA A 26 -32.84 -25.62 18.36
CA ALA A 26 -33.99 -26.18 17.64
C ALA A 26 -33.64 -27.45 16.83
N VAL A 27 -32.34 -27.66 16.59
CA VAL A 27 -31.76 -28.88 16.00
C VAL A 27 -30.87 -29.55 17.05
N PRO A 28 -31.13 -30.82 17.43
CA PRO A 28 -30.30 -31.55 18.39
C PRO A 28 -28.83 -31.59 17.98
N GLN A 29 -27.92 -31.45 18.95
CA GLN A 29 -26.46 -31.51 18.77
C GLN A 29 -25.86 -30.43 17.84
N ALA A 30 -26.63 -29.43 17.41
CA ALA A 30 -26.09 -28.28 16.69
C ALA A 30 -25.11 -27.51 17.61
N THR A 31 -23.88 -27.34 17.15
CA THR A 31 -22.82 -26.63 17.88
C THR A 31 -22.67 -25.18 17.42
N LEU A 32 -23.16 -24.86 16.23
CA LEU A 32 -23.12 -23.52 15.64
C LEU A 32 -24.47 -23.20 14.95
N ARG A 33 -25.00 -22.00 15.22
CA ARG A 33 -26.16 -21.39 14.57
C ARG A 33 -25.66 -20.23 13.71
N VAL A 34 -26.01 -20.23 12.42
CA VAL A 34 -25.72 -19.15 11.49
C VAL A 34 -27.04 -18.51 11.06
N GLU A 35 -27.22 -17.25 11.42
CA GLU A 35 -28.34 -16.43 10.98
C GLU A 35 -27.96 -15.78 9.66
N ALA A 36 -28.80 -15.94 8.63
CA ALA A 36 -28.58 -15.36 7.31
C ALA A 36 -29.85 -14.67 6.80
N ALA A 37 -29.66 -13.65 5.96
CA ALA A 37 -30.73 -12.84 5.39
C ALA A 37 -30.66 -12.87 3.86
N ILE A 38 -31.76 -13.30 3.25
CA ILE A 38 -31.96 -13.36 1.81
C ILE A 38 -31.95 -11.94 1.23
N ARG A 39 -30.99 -11.67 0.35
CA ARG A 39 -30.86 -10.40 -0.40
C ARG A 39 -31.64 -10.44 -1.71
N GLN A 40 -31.66 -11.60 -2.34
CA GLN A 40 -32.22 -11.80 -3.67
C GLN A 40 -32.89 -13.17 -3.72
N ARG A 41 -34.16 -13.22 -4.15
CA ARG A 41 -34.85 -14.48 -4.44
C ARG A 41 -34.49 -14.99 -5.84
N PRO A 42 -34.49 -16.32 -6.08
CA PRO A 42 -34.24 -16.87 -7.40
C PRO A 42 -35.35 -16.50 -8.39
N ALA A 43 -35.13 -16.80 -9.67
CA ALA A 43 -36.20 -16.71 -10.69
C ALA A 43 -37.27 -17.82 -10.51
N GLU A 44 -36.87 -19.03 -10.13
CA GLU A 44 -37.74 -20.18 -9.86
C GLU A 44 -37.31 -20.85 -8.55
N SER A 45 -38.21 -21.53 -7.83
CA SER A 45 -37.90 -22.14 -6.52
C SER A 45 -36.74 -23.15 -6.58
N ASP A 46 -36.67 -23.89 -7.68
CA ASP A 46 -35.69 -24.95 -7.88
C ASP A 46 -34.27 -24.39 -8.07
N LEU A 47 -34.11 -23.13 -8.47
CA LEU A 47 -32.80 -22.50 -8.61
C LEU A 47 -32.17 -22.15 -7.25
N GLY A 48 -32.95 -22.21 -6.16
CA GLY A 48 -32.47 -22.06 -4.80
C GLY A 48 -31.90 -20.68 -4.45
N ILE A 49 -31.29 -20.57 -3.27
CA ILE A 49 -30.60 -19.39 -2.76
C ILE A 49 -29.20 -19.81 -2.32
N TYR A 50 -28.18 -19.14 -2.85
CA TYR A 50 -26.79 -19.34 -2.47
C TYR A 50 -26.44 -18.61 -1.17
N LEU A 51 -25.72 -19.29 -0.29
CA LEU A 51 -25.11 -18.75 0.92
C LEU A 51 -23.68 -19.27 1.03
N GLN A 52 -22.74 -18.34 1.19
CA GLN A 52 -21.36 -18.64 1.57
C GLN A 52 -21.20 -18.39 3.07
N ILE A 53 -20.71 -19.40 3.81
CA ILE A 53 -20.42 -19.32 5.24
C ILE A 53 -18.90 -19.35 5.43
N PRO A 54 -18.29 -18.37 6.13
CA PRO A 54 -16.86 -18.37 6.39
C PRO A 54 -16.47 -19.53 7.32
N ASP A 55 -15.31 -20.13 7.07
CA ASP A 55 -14.75 -21.19 7.90
C ASP A 55 -13.46 -20.75 8.58
N GLY A 56 -12.28 -21.08 8.06
CA GLY A 56 -11.00 -20.77 8.71
C GLY A 56 -10.83 -21.41 10.09
N GLY A 57 -11.61 -22.45 10.40
CA GLY A 57 -11.71 -23.07 11.72
C GLY A 57 -12.90 -22.60 12.58
N LEU A 58 -13.80 -21.77 12.03
CA LEU A 58 -15.04 -21.38 12.72
C LEU A 58 -16.09 -22.50 12.71
N LEU A 59 -16.12 -23.36 11.68
CA LEU A 59 -17.14 -24.40 11.53
C LEU A 59 -16.75 -25.70 12.29
N PRO A 60 -17.72 -26.51 12.74
CA PRO A 60 -17.41 -27.81 13.31
C PRO A 60 -16.79 -28.74 12.25
N ALA A 61 -15.83 -29.57 12.66
CA ALA A 61 -15.18 -30.52 11.77
C ALA A 61 -16.20 -31.44 11.07
N ARG A 62 -16.05 -31.58 9.74
CA ARG A 62 -16.95 -32.35 8.85
C ARG A 62 -18.42 -31.93 9.08
N PRO A 63 -18.78 -30.68 8.78
CA PRO A 63 -20.06 -30.11 9.18
C PRO A 63 -21.23 -30.83 8.51
N VAL A 64 -22.20 -31.24 9.32
CA VAL A 64 -23.54 -31.63 8.82
C VAL A 64 -24.45 -30.42 8.96
N ILE A 65 -25.09 -30.05 7.84
CA ILE A 65 -25.83 -28.80 7.66
C ILE A 65 -27.33 -29.09 7.68
N GLU A 66 -28.08 -28.27 8.39
CA GLU A 66 -29.54 -28.23 8.32
C GLU A 66 -30.03 -26.78 8.23
N VAL A 67 -30.67 -26.44 7.11
CA VAL A 67 -31.23 -25.10 6.89
C VAL A 67 -32.69 -25.08 7.32
N ARG A 68 -33.12 -24.04 8.05
CA ARG A 68 -34.49 -23.84 8.50
C ARG A 68 -35.00 -22.44 8.14
N ASP A 69 -36.29 -22.34 7.85
CA ASP A 69 -36.99 -21.06 7.69
C ASP A 69 -37.25 -20.36 9.03
N ALA A 70 -37.78 -19.14 8.99
CA ALA A 70 -38.14 -18.36 10.18
C ALA A 70 -39.20 -19.03 11.09
N ALA A 71 -39.95 -20.02 10.58
CA ALA A 71 -40.89 -20.83 11.37
C ALA A 71 -40.24 -22.13 11.91
N GLY A 72 -38.93 -22.31 11.71
CA GLY A 72 -38.17 -23.48 12.14
C GLY A 72 -38.40 -24.73 11.28
N ARG A 73 -39.02 -24.62 10.09
CA ARG A 73 -39.24 -25.77 9.19
C ARG A 73 -37.98 -26.04 8.35
N PRO A 74 -37.57 -27.30 8.17
CA PRO A 74 -36.39 -27.62 7.37
C PRO A 74 -36.60 -27.27 5.90
N LEU A 75 -35.55 -26.75 5.26
CA LEU A 75 -35.47 -26.45 3.84
C LEU A 75 -34.49 -27.43 3.19
N GLU A 76 -34.84 -27.91 1.99
CA GLU A 76 -33.92 -28.69 1.14
C GLU A 76 -32.64 -27.87 0.90
N SER A 77 -31.47 -28.46 1.14
CA SER A 77 -30.17 -27.79 0.96
C SER A 77 -29.13 -28.73 0.36
N LEU A 78 -28.29 -28.18 -0.51
CA LEU A 78 -27.20 -28.85 -1.21
C LEU A 78 -25.87 -28.14 -0.91
N LEU A 79 -24.87 -28.90 -0.47
CA LEU A 79 -23.50 -28.45 -0.36
C LEU A 79 -22.88 -28.36 -1.76
N LEU A 80 -22.37 -27.19 -2.15
CA LEU A 80 -21.73 -26.97 -3.45
C LEU A 80 -20.20 -27.03 -3.38
N TRP A 81 -19.61 -26.58 -2.27
CA TRP A 81 -18.16 -26.67 -2.04
C TRP A 81 -17.80 -26.47 -0.57
N HIS A 82 -16.64 -26.97 -0.15
CA HIS A 82 -16.05 -26.69 1.15
C HIS A 82 -14.52 -26.70 1.09
N THR A 83 -13.92 -25.56 1.44
CA THR A 83 -12.48 -25.44 1.74
C THR A 83 -12.35 -24.97 3.19
N PRO A 84 -11.98 -25.86 4.14
CA PRO A 84 -11.96 -25.54 5.57
C PRO A 84 -11.08 -24.33 5.96
N ALA A 85 -10.06 -24.03 5.16
CA ALA A 85 -9.18 -22.87 5.37
C ALA A 85 -9.86 -21.52 5.05
N ASP A 86 -10.91 -21.52 4.20
CA ASP A 86 -11.53 -20.31 3.67
C ASP A 86 -13.03 -20.25 4.03
N ALA A 87 -13.86 -21.08 3.38
CA ALA A 87 -15.32 -21.02 3.46
C ALA A 87 -16.02 -22.30 2.95
N LEU A 88 -17.33 -22.33 3.19
CA LEU A 88 -18.27 -23.34 2.70
C LEU A 88 -19.38 -22.66 1.88
N GLY A 89 -19.71 -23.21 0.71
CA GLY A 89 -20.81 -22.72 -0.13
C GLY A 89 -21.96 -23.73 -0.21
N LEU A 90 -23.18 -23.27 0.06
CA LEU A 90 -24.39 -24.10 -0.06
C LEU A 90 -25.52 -23.37 -0.81
N VAL A 91 -26.42 -24.14 -1.41
CA VAL A 91 -27.68 -23.64 -1.97
C VAL A 91 -28.85 -24.29 -1.24
N PHE A 92 -29.87 -23.51 -0.92
CA PHE A 92 -31.08 -24.00 -0.25
C PHE A 92 -32.37 -23.52 -0.94
N ARG A 93 -33.44 -24.30 -0.80
CA ARG A 93 -34.77 -23.99 -1.35
C ARG A 93 -35.32 -22.71 -0.68
N PRO A 94 -35.82 -21.71 -1.43
CA PRO A 94 -36.36 -20.49 -0.83
C PRO A 94 -37.54 -20.80 0.11
N PRO A 95 -37.67 -20.10 1.24
CA PRO A 95 -38.82 -20.26 2.13
C PRO A 95 -40.12 -19.82 1.44
N ALA A 96 -41.20 -20.58 1.70
CA ALA A 96 -42.52 -20.32 1.14
C ALA A 96 -43.15 -19.00 1.62
N ALA A 97 -42.85 -18.60 2.85
CA ALA A 97 -43.20 -17.27 3.36
C ALA A 97 -42.26 -16.20 2.74
N SER A 98 -42.76 -14.97 2.57
CA SER A 98 -42.04 -13.86 1.95
C SER A 98 -40.86 -13.30 2.76
N GLY A 99 -40.69 -13.71 4.02
CA GLY A 99 -39.59 -13.28 4.89
C GLY A 99 -38.19 -13.51 4.32
N ASP A 100 -37.22 -12.75 4.82
CA ASP A 100 -35.82 -12.77 4.42
C ASP A 100 -34.92 -13.61 5.35
N GLY A 101 -35.32 -13.79 6.61
CA GLY A 101 -34.56 -14.56 7.60
C GLY A 101 -34.57 -16.08 7.36
N VAL A 102 -33.38 -16.68 7.37
CA VAL A 102 -33.16 -18.14 7.47
C VAL A 102 -32.09 -18.46 8.51
N THR A 103 -32.14 -19.66 9.07
CA THR A 103 -31.15 -20.12 10.06
C THR A 103 -30.52 -21.43 9.58
N VAL A 104 -29.20 -21.47 9.55
CA VAL A 104 -28.43 -22.68 9.26
C VAL A 104 -27.86 -23.23 10.56
N TYR A 105 -28.16 -24.48 10.87
CA TYR A 105 -27.59 -25.21 12.00
C TYR A 105 -26.47 -26.12 11.49
N LEU A 106 -25.33 -26.09 12.18
CA LEU A 106 -24.20 -26.96 11.89
C LEU A 106 -23.88 -27.81 13.12
N ARG A 107 -23.65 -29.10 12.89
CA ARG A 107 -23.23 -30.08 13.90
C ARG A 107 -22.02 -30.88 13.40
N PRO A 108 -21.14 -31.36 14.30
CA PRO A 108 -20.01 -32.20 13.89
C PRO A 108 -20.48 -33.53 13.28
N GLY A 109 -19.82 -33.94 12.20
CA GLY A 109 -20.03 -35.24 11.55
C GLY A 109 -19.03 -36.30 12.02
N SER A 110 -19.49 -37.55 12.19
CA SER A 110 -18.63 -38.70 12.49
C SER A 110 -17.86 -39.22 11.27
N GLY A 111 -18.34 -38.94 10.06
CA GLY A 111 -17.76 -39.34 8.77
C GLY A 111 -17.76 -38.19 7.75
N ALA A 112 -17.48 -38.49 6.48
CA ALA A 112 -17.79 -37.53 5.41
C ALA A 112 -19.29 -37.17 5.45
N PRO A 113 -19.70 -35.94 5.10
CA PRO A 113 -21.12 -35.59 5.08
C PRO A 113 -21.88 -36.56 4.17
N ALA A 114 -23.14 -36.89 4.48
CA ALA A 114 -23.91 -37.77 3.60
C ALA A 114 -24.21 -37.04 2.28
N LYS A 115 -23.87 -37.66 1.13
CA LYS A 115 -24.29 -37.15 -0.19
C LYS A 115 -25.82 -37.27 -0.29
N PRO A 116 -26.56 -36.21 -0.64
CA PRO A 116 -28.01 -36.29 -0.81
C PRO A 116 -28.37 -37.35 -1.85
N ALA A 117 -29.26 -38.29 -1.49
CA ALA A 117 -29.64 -39.39 -2.38
C ALA A 117 -30.31 -38.89 -3.67
N ARG A 118 -31.07 -37.79 -3.58
CA ARG A 118 -31.58 -36.98 -4.69
C ARG A 118 -31.65 -35.52 -4.22
N THR A 119 -31.58 -34.60 -5.17
CA THR A 119 -31.93 -33.19 -4.98
C THR A 119 -32.72 -32.72 -6.19
N THR A 120 -33.62 -31.78 -5.96
CA THR A 120 -34.40 -31.09 -7.00
C THR A 120 -33.86 -29.71 -7.31
N LEU A 121 -32.88 -29.24 -6.53
CA LEU A 121 -32.19 -27.96 -6.71
C LEU A 121 -31.34 -27.97 -7.99
N LYS A 122 -31.46 -26.90 -8.77
CA LYS A 122 -30.85 -26.66 -10.08
C LYS A 122 -30.10 -25.32 -10.02
N PRO A 123 -28.99 -25.21 -9.27
CA PRO A 123 -28.30 -23.93 -9.11
C PRO A 123 -27.87 -23.33 -10.46
N SER A 124 -27.71 -22.00 -10.48
CA SER A 124 -27.21 -21.23 -11.61
C SER A 124 -25.78 -21.64 -12.00
N LEU A 125 -25.15 -20.88 -12.89
CA LEU A 125 -23.74 -21.07 -13.16
C LEU A 125 -22.88 -20.73 -11.92
N PHE A 126 -22.07 -21.71 -11.51
CA PHE A 126 -20.99 -21.60 -10.51
C PHE A 126 -19.67 -21.99 -11.16
N ALA A 127 -18.59 -21.36 -10.69
CA ALA A 127 -17.22 -21.76 -10.98
C ALA A 127 -16.55 -22.27 -9.70
N PHE A 128 -15.66 -23.24 -9.85
CA PHE A 128 -14.77 -23.75 -8.82
C PHE A 128 -13.35 -23.82 -9.38
N THR A 129 -12.36 -23.35 -8.63
CA THR A 129 -10.95 -23.50 -9.01
C THR A 129 -10.09 -24.08 -7.90
N ARG A 130 -9.22 -25.01 -8.28
CA ARG A 130 -8.25 -25.69 -7.42
C ARG A 130 -6.86 -25.42 -7.97
N SER A 131 -6.01 -24.81 -7.15
CA SER A 131 -4.59 -24.61 -7.48
C SER A 131 -3.77 -25.89 -7.26
N GLY A 132 -2.72 -26.06 -8.05
CA GLY A 132 -1.86 -27.23 -8.12
C GLY A 132 -2.41 -28.36 -9.00
N SER A 133 -1.49 -29.17 -9.53
CA SER A 133 -1.78 -30.42 -10.26
C SER A 133 -2.78 -30.25 -11.42
N ALA A 134 -2.56 -29.23 -12.25
CA ALA A 134 -3.34 -28.90 -13.42
C ALA A 134 -3.57 -30.11 -14.34
N SER A 135 -4.83 -30.55 -14.46
CA SER A 135 -5.23 -31.65 -15.35
C SER A 135 -6.75 -31.76 -15.46
N LEU A 136 -7.24 -32.26 -16.61
CA LEU A 136 -8.66 -32.61 -16.77
C LEU A 136 -9.14 -33.64 -15.73
N ASP A 137 -8.27 -34.55 -15.28
CA ASP A 137 -8.60 -35.48 -14.19
C ASP A 137 -8.80 -34.77 -12.85
N ASN A 138 -8.03 -33.72 -12.56
CA ASN A 138 -8.23 -32.91 -11.36
C ASN A 138 -9.54 -32.10 -11.46
N ALA A 139 -9.83 -31.53 -12.64
CA ALA A 139 -11.09 -30.84 -12.91
C ALA A 139 -12.32 -31.76 -12.74
N ARG A 140 -12.31 -32.95 -13.36
CA ARG A 140 -13.38 -33.96 -13.22
C ARG A 140 -13.55 -34.49 -11.79
N ARG A 141 -12.45 -34.63 -11.03
CA ARG A 141 -12.51 -35.07 -9.63
C ARG A 141 -13.37 -34.14 -8.78
N MET A 142 -13.31 -32.82 -9.00
CA MET A 142 -14.15 -31.85 -8.27
C MET A 142 -15.65 -32.14 -8.35
N ALA A 143 -16.15 -32.67 -9.47
CA ALA A 143 -17.58 -32.99 -9.65
C ALA A 143 -18.00 -34.34 -9.02
N THR A 144 -17.05 -35.25 -8.79
CA THR A 144 -17.34 -36.66 -8.42
C THR A 144 -17.06 -36.97 -6.96
N GLU A 145 -16.08 -36.30 -6.36
CA GLU A 145 -15.73 -36.39 -4.94
C GLU A 145 -16.82 -35.84 -4.00
N TRP A 146 -16.63 -36.00 -2.68
CA TRP A 146 -17.56 -35.47 -1.68
C TRP A 146 -16.86 -34.98 -0.39
N PRO A 147 -17.10 -33.74 0.11
CA PRO A 147 -17.85 -32.65 -0.53
C PRO A 147 -17.40 -32.37 -1.97
N PRO A 148 -18.29 -31.92 -2.86
CA PRO A 148 -17.89 -31.56 -4.22
C PRO A 148 -16.95 -30.35 -4.15
N ALA A 149 -16.07 -30.20 -5.15
CA ALA A 149 -15.07 -29.13 -5.20
C ALA A 149 -14.33 -28.94 -3.85
N ARG A 150 -13.91 -30.06 -3.25
CA ARG A 150 -13.17 -30.09 -1.98
C ARG A 150 -11.82 -29.39 -2.16
N ASP A 151 -11.40 -28.60 -1.18
CA ASP A 151 -10.10 -27.89 -1.24
C ASP A 151 -9.97 -26.98 -2.49
N ALA A 152 -11.09 -26.64 -3.13
CA ALA A 152 -11.24 -25.63 -4.18
C ALA A 152 -12.06 -24.45 -3.65
N PHE A 153 -11.83 -23.26 -4.18
CA PHE A 153 -12.67 -22.10 -3.90
C PHE A 153 -13.71 -21.95 -5.02
N GLY A 154 -14.94 -21.53 -4.69
CA GLY A 154 -15.98 -21.38 -5.70
C GLY A 154 -17.03 -20.31 -5.41
N GLY A 155 -17.75 -19.91 -6.45
CA GLY A 155 -18.74 -18.86 -6.37
C GLY A 155 -19.58 -18.73 -7.65
N PRO A 156 -20.67 -17.96 -7.60
CA PRO A 156 -21.51 -17.72 -8.77
C PRO A 156 -20.76 -16.87 -9.80
N VAL A 157 -20.86 -17.22 -11.08
CA VAL A 157 -20.31 -16.45 -12.21
C VAL A 157 -21.37 -16.24 -13.28
N GLU A 158 -21.20 -15.22 -14.12
CA GLU A 158 -22.21 -14.85 -15.12
C GLU A 158 -22.07 -15.57 -16.45
N ARG A 159 -20.86 -16.05 -16.78
CA ARG A 159 -20.56 -16.78 -18.02
C ARG A 159 -19.40 -17.75 -17.83
N ILE A 160 -19.31 -18.75 -18.71
CA ILE A 160 -18.07 -19.48 -18.96
C ILE A 160 -17.42 -18.76 -20.15
N GLY A 161 -16.56 -17.81 -19.83
CA GLY A 161 -15.95 -16.88 -20.78
C GLY A 161 -14.96 -15.98 -20.06
N ILE A 162 -14.00 -16.59 -19.37
CA ILE A 162 -13.08 -15.95 -18.42
C ILE A 162 -11.64 -16.19 -18.88
N ARG A 163 -10.76 -15.20 -18.74
CA ARG A 163 -9.33 -15.27 -19.08
C ARG A 163 -8.43 -15.02 -17.87
N TRP A 164 -8.85 -15.55 -16.74
CA TRP A 164 -8.11 -15.52 -15.47
C TRP A 164 -8.72 -16.56 -14.53
N ASN A 165 -7.96 -16.97 -13.53
CA ASN A 165 -8.46 -17.80 -12.44
C ASN A 165 -9.30 -16.91 -11.49
N PRO A 166 -10.64 -17.07 -11.41
CA PRO A 166 -11.47 -16.20 -10.58
C PRO A 166 -11.22 -16.30 -9.06
N PHE A 167 -10.47 -17.30 -8.58
CA PHE A 167 -10.23 -17.53 -7.15
C PHE A 167 -8.78 -17.95 -6.79
N GLY A 168 -7.79 -17.62 -7.62
CA GLY A 168 -6.40 -17.99 -7.37
C GLY A 168 -5.41 -17.46 -8.41
N PRO A 169 -4.15 -17.95 -8.38
CA PRO A 169 -3.15 -17.66 -9.41
C PRO A 169 -3.56 -18.20 -10.78
N ASP A 170 -3.11 -17.54 -11.84
CA ASP A 170 -3.43 -17.88 -13.22
C ASP A 170 -2.69 -19.11 -13.76
N ASP A 171 -1.54 -19.46 -13.21
CA ASP A 171 -0.83 -20.69 -13.58
C ASP A 171 -1.21 -21.88 -12.68
N HIS A 172 -0.96 -23.10 -13.18
CA HIS A 172 -1.07 -24.36 -12.45
C HIS A 172 -2.42 -24.58 -11.73
N PHE A 173 -3.57 -24.40 -12.38
CA PHE A 173 -4.88 -24.63 -11.78
C PHE A 173 -5.77 -25.60 -12.57
N SER A 174 -6.87 -26.02 -11.94
CA SER A 174 -7.95 -26.77 -12.59
C SER A 174 -9.28 -26.16 -12.20
N SER A 175 -10.18 -26.05 -13.17
CA SER A 175 -11.48 -25.40 -13.02
C SER A 175 -12.62 -26.31 -13.44
N TRP A 176 -13.70 -26.26 -12.66
CA TRP A 176 -14.99 -26.86 -12.99
C TRP A 176 -16.05 -25.77 -12.93
N PHE A 177 -16.83 -25.63 -13.99
CA PHE A 177 -18.04 -24.82 -13.99
C PHE A 177 -19.24 -25.74 -14.08
N THR A 178 -20.28 -25.47 -13.31
CA THR A 178 -21.55 -26.22 -13.37
C THR A 178 -22.71 -25.24 -13.36
N GLY A 179 -23.72 -25.47 -14.19
CA GLY A 179 -24.86 -24.58 -14.27
C GLY A 179 -26.05 -25.16 -15.03
N TRP A 180 -27.24 -24.72 -14.65
CA TRP A 180 -28.48 -25.09 -15.31
C TRP A 180 -29.00 -23.96 -16.21
N PHE A 181 -29.44 -24.32 -17.42
CA PHE A 181 -30.10 -23.44 -18.39
C PHE A 181 -31.43 -24.06 -18.82
N ARG A 182 -32.34 -23.22 -19.35
CA ARG A 182 -33.69 -23.66 -19.74
C ARG A 182 -33.95 -23.42 -21.23
N LEU A 183 -34.62 -24.37 -21.86
CA LEU A 183 -35.21 -24.23 -23.20
C LEU A 183 -36.74 -24.23 -23.09
N ASP A 184 -37.39 -23.28 -23.76
CA ASP A 184 -38.86 -23.16 -23.78
C ASP A 184 -39.52 -24.14 -24.78
N ALA A 185 -38.76 -24.56 -25.79
CA ALA A 185 -39.16 -25.49 -26.84
C ALA A 185 -37.98 -26.40 -27.21
N ARG A 186 -38.26 -27.54 -27.86
CA ARG A 186 -37.23 -28.42 -28.42
C ARG A 186 -36.41 -27.65 -29.46
N GLU A 187 -35.09 -27.61 -29.31
CA GLU A 187 -34.17 -26.81 -30.15
C GLU A 187 -32.87 -27.58 -30.41
N THR A 188 -32.32 -27.42 -31.61
CA THR A 188 -30.96 -27.86 -31.94
C THR A 188 -29.97 -26.76 -31.57
N LEU A 189 -28.96 -27.10 -30.78
CA LEU A 189 -27.87 -26.22 -30.36
C LEU A 189 -26.55 -26.75 -30.91
N TYR A 190 -25.68 -25.86 -31.37
CA TYR A 190 -24.26 -26.13 -31.48
C TYR A 190 -23.59 -25.64 -30.20
N LEU A 191 -22.88 -26.51 -29.48
CA LEU A 191 -22.09 -26.16 -28.30
C LEU A 191 -20.61 -26.39 -28.60
N ALA A 192 -19.77 -25.42 -28.29
CA ALA A 192 -18.33 -25.49 -28.52
C ALA A 192 -17.52 -24.94 -27.34
N THR A 193 -16.30 -25.45 -27.19
CA THR A 193 -15.32 -24.91 -26.24
C THR A 193 -14.28 -24.06 -26.98
N ILE A 194 -13.84 -22.98 -26.34
CA ILE A 194 -12.65 -22.24 -26.71
C ILE A 194 -11.79 -22.15 -25.46
N SER A 195 -10.60 -22.72 -25.48
CA SER A 195 -9.69 -22.65 -24.33
C SER A 195 -8.25 -22.53 -24.75
N ASP A 196 -7.43 -21.92 -23.89
CA ASP A 196 -6.04 -22.34 -23.77
C ASP A 196 -6.03 -23.61 -22.91
N GLU A 197 -5.17 -24.56 -23.26
CA GLU A 197 -5.14 -25.90 -22.68
C GLU A 197 -6.49 -26.65 -22.58
N GLY A 198 -6.45 -27.83 -21.96
CA GLY A 198 -7.41 -28.89 -22.24
C GLY A 198 -8.77 -28.68 -21.56
N SER A 199 -9.85 -28.72 -22.34
CA SER A 199 -11.21 -28.54 -21.86
C SER A 199 -12.21 -29.63 -22.32
N GLU A 200 -13.28 -29.81 -21.55
CA GLU A 200 -14.40 -30.71 -21.87
C GLU A 200 -15.75 -30.07 -21.51
N VAL A 201 -16.76 -30.32 -22.35
CA VAL A 201 -18.16 -29.92 -22.12
C VAL A 201 -18.99 -31.19 -21.96
N HIS A 202 -19.60 -31.35 -20.80
CA HIS A 202 -20.55 -32.41 -20.49
C HIS A 202 -21.95 -31.81 -20.38
N LEU A 203 -22.94 -32.47 -20.99
CA LEU A 203 -24.33 -32.03 -21.05
C LEU A 203 -25.20 -33.14 -20.45
N ASP A 204 -26.04 -32.77 -19.48
CA ASP A 204 -26.88 -33.69 -18.68
C ASP A 204 -26.10 -34.90 -18.11
N GLY A 205 -24.83 -34.65 -17.74
CA GLY A 205 -23.92 -35.66 -17.18
C GLY A 205 -23.21 -36.56 -18.21
N SER A 206 -23.39 -36.33 -19.51
CA SER A 206 -22.72 -37.06 -20.59
C SER A 206 -21.72 -36.18 -21.33
N LEU A 207 -20.54 -36.69 -21.67
CA LEU A 207 -19.55 -35.97 -22.47
C LEU A 207 -20.11 -35.62 -23.85
N LEU A 208 -20.12 -34.33 -24.19
CA LEU A 208 -20.58 -33.82 -25.49
C LEU A 208 -19.41 -33.40 -26.39
N VAL A 209 -18.48 -32.61 -25.83
CA VAL A 209 -17.31 -32.04 -26.52
C VAL A 209 -16.07 -32.30 -25.67
N ALA A 210 -14.97 -32.69 -26.30
CA ALA A 210 -13.66 -32.77 -25.67
C ALA A 210 -12.60 -32.12 -26.57
N TRP A 211 -11.79 -31.24 -25.99
CA TRP A 211 -10.57 -30.72 -26.59
C TRP A 211 -9.42 -30.85 -25.56
N PRO A 212 -8.91 -32.08 -25.34
CA PRO A 212 -7.94 -32.36 -24.28
C PRO A 212 -6.49 -32.07 -24.71
N GLY A 213 -5.60 -32.03 -23.72
CA GLY A 213 -4.15 -31.84 -23.91
C GLY A 213 -3.71 -30.38 -23.78
N ARG A 214 -2.39 -30.14 -23.84
CA ARG A 214 -1.83 -28.78 -23.86
C ARG A 214 -1.90 -28.22 -25.29
N HIS A 215 -2.50 -27.05 -25.45
CA HIS A 215 -2.69 -26.36 -26.73
C HIS A 215 -3.01 -24.88 -26.46
N THR A 216 -3.11 -24.05 -27.50
CA THR A 216 -3.54 -22.64 -27.35
C THR A 216 -4.89 -22.40 -28.00
N ARG A 217 -5.58 -21.34 -27.58
CA ARG A 217 -6.90 -20.88 -28.09
C ARG A 217 -7.00 -20.71 -29.60
N ARG A 218 -5.87 -20.71 -30.33
CA ARG A 218 -5.77 -20.40 -31.75
C ARG A 218 -6.55 -21.37 -32.63
N ALA A 219 -6.56 -22.66 -32.31
CA ALA A 219 -7.20 -23.68 -33.14
C ALA A 219 -8.73 -23.75 -32.96
N GLY A 220 -9.24 -23.31 -31.80
CA GLY A 220 -10.67 -23.25 -31.48
C GLY A 220 -11.26 -21.84 -31.51
N ALA A 221 -10.55 -20.87 -32.07
CA ALA A 221 -10.85 -19.44 -31.92
C ALA A 221 -12.22 -19.00 -32.46
N LYS A 222 -12.87 -19.80 -33.29
CA LYS A 222 -14.21 -19.60 -33.88
C LYS A 222 -15.22 -20.65 -33.40
N GLY A 223 -14.86 -21.45 -32.40
CA GLY A 223 -15.65 -22.57 -31.89
C GLY A 223 -15.49 -23.86 -32.71
N GLU A 224 -14.36 -24.07 -33.39
CA GLU A 224 -14.08 -25.26 -34.20
C GLU A 224 -14.23 -26.58 -33.42
N TYR A 225 -13.98 -26.56 -32.11
CA TYR A 225 -14.17 -27.70 -31.20
C TYR A 225 -15.58 -27.67 -30.61
N GLY A 226 -16.56 -28.05 -31.41
CA GLY A 226 -17.97 -28.09 -31.02
C GLY A 226 -18.80 -29.14 -31.74
N LYS A 227 -20.00 -29.37 -31.22
CA LYS A 227 -20.92 -30.43 -31.67
C LYS A 227 -22.37 -29.96 -31.63
N GLU A 228 -23.16 -30.39 -32.62
CA GLU A 228 -24.61 -30.20 -32.61
C GLU A 228 -25.30 -31.24 -31.72
N VAL A 229 -26.28 -30.78 -30.95
CA VAL A 229 -27.15 -31.60 -30.11
C VAL A 229 -28.58 -31.06 -30.20
N THR A 230 -29.58 -31.94 -30.23
CA THR A 230 -30.99 -31.53 -30.15
C THR A 230 -31.51 -31.86 -28.76
N LEU A 231 -32.05 -30.84 -28.09
CA LEU A 231 -32.55 -30.92 -26.72
C LEU A 231 -34.04 -30.62 -26.70
N ASP A 232 -34.75 -31.27 -25.77
CA ASP A 232 -36.18 -31.04 -25.55
C ASP A 232 -36.43 -29.74 -24.76
N ALA A 233 -37.70 -29.38 -24.60
CA ALA A 233 -38.07 -28.28 -23.72
C ALA A 233 -37.84 -28.68 -22.25
N GLY A 234 -37.19 -27.82 -21.46
CA GLY A 234 -36.92 -28.10 -20.05
C GLY A 234 -35.59 -27.56 -19.54
N TRP A 235 -35.20 -28.05 -18.37
CA TRP A 235 -33.96 -27.71 -17.67
C TRP A 235 -32.84 -28.68 -18.06
N HIS A 236 -31.73 -28.14 -18.54
CA HIS A 236 -30.52 -28.89 -18.91
C HIS A 236 -29.33 -28.42 -18.06
N ARG A 237 -28.40 -29.31 -17.75
CA ARG A 237 -27.17 -29.00 -16.99
C ARG A 237 -25.94 -29.09 -17.86
N ILE A 238 -25.06 -28.09 -17.75
CA ILE A 238 -23.71 -28.16 -18.30
C ILE A 238 -22.71 -28.29 -17.17
N ASP A 239 -21.75 -29.20 -17.33
CA ASP A 239 -20.51 -29.26 -16.58
C ASP A 239 -19.34 -29.02 -17.55
N TYR A 240 -18.57 -27.96 -17.32
CA TYR A 240 -17.39 -27.61 -18.12
C TYR A 240 -16.14 -27.83 -17.27
N PHE A 241 -15.20 -28.63 -17.78
CA PHE A 241 -13.93 -28.94 -17.12
C PHE A 241 -12.79 -28.32 -17.91
N HIS A 242 -11.79 -27.79 -17.21
CA HIS A 242 -10.60 -27.17 -17.81
C HIS A 242 -9.42 -27.23 -16.83
N PHE A 243 -8.19 -27.15 -17.36
CA PHE A 243 -6.99 -26.93 -16.57
C PHE A 243 -6.04 -25.99 -17.30
N GLU A 244 -5.18 -25.33 -16.53
CA GLU A 244 -4.12 -24.45 -17.02
C GLU A 244 -2.81 -24.82 -16.32
N VAL A 245 -1.76 -25.09 -17.10
CA VAL A 245 -0.41 -25.33 -16.58
C VAL A 245 0.38 -24.03 -16.56
N ASP A 246 0.59 -23.35 -17.69
CA ASP A 246 1.46 -22.17 -17.77
C ASP A 246 1.13 -21.26 -18.96
N GLY A 247 1.00 -19.94 -18.71
CA GLY A 247 0.93 -18.92 -19.78
C GLY A 247 -0.37 -18.13 -19.84
N ASP A 248 -0.84 -17.84 -21.07
CA ASP A 248 -2.14 -17.20 -21.31
C ASP A 248 -3.25 -18.24 -21.17
N GLN A 249 -4.32 -17.88 -20.47
CA GLN A 249 -5.36 -18.77 -19.98
C GLN A 249 -6.75 -18.33 -20.48
N GLU A 250 -7.58 -19.28 -20.94
CA GLU A 250 -8.93 -18.96 -21.41
C GLU A 250 -9.90 -20.13 -21.20
N MET A 251 -11.05 -19.86 -20.58
CA MET A 251 -12.13 -20.83 -20.34
C MET A 251 -13.44 -20.31 -20.92
N CYS A 252 -13.84 -20.81 -22.09
CA CYS A 252 -15.04 -20.35 -22.79
C CYS A 252 -15.93 -21.50 -23.23
N LEU A 253 -17.23 -21.37 -22.90
CA LEU A 253 -18.30 -22.11 -23.55
C LEU A 253 -19.07 -21.14 -24.46
N VAL A 254 -19.19 -21.50 -25.73
CA VAL A 254 -19.96 -20.76 -26.71
C VAL A 254 -21.04 -21.65 -27.33
N TRP A 255 -22.15 -21.03 -27.72
CA TRP A 255 -23.28 -21.69 -28.35
C TRP A 255 -23.72 -20.99 -29.64
N ARG A 256 -24.38 -21.75 -30.51
CA ARG A 256 -25.22 -21.21 -31.57
C ARG A 256 -26.55 -21.96 -31.53
N ARG A 257 -27.66 -21.23 -31.65
CA ARG A 257 -29.02 -21.77 -31.55
C ARG A 257 -29.56 -22.09 -32.95
N GLY A 258 -30.51 -23.02 -33.07
CA GLY A 258 -30.99 -23.51 -34.36
C GLY A 258 -31.68 -22.46 -35.26
N ARG A 259 -32.04 -21.30 -34.68
CA ARG A 259 -32.53 -20.12 -35.40
C ARG A 259 -31.42 -19.25 -36.01
N ASP A 260 -30.19 -19.41 -35.56
CA ASP A 260 -29.04 -18.64 -36.02
C ASP A 260 -28.47 -19.29 -37.30
N ARG A 261 -27.96 -18.48 -38.23
CA ARG A 261 -27.39 -19.02 -39.48
C ARG A 261 -26.07 -19.76 -39.22
N SER A 262 -25.80 -20.81 -40.01
CA SER A 262 -24.61 -21.65 -39.86
C SER A 262 -23.28 -20.96 -40.16
N ASP A 263 -23.29 -19.80 -40.83
CA ASP A 263 -22.13 -18.94 -41.08
C ASP A 263 -21.85 -17.91 -39.97
N VAL A 264 -22.76 -17.78 -38.99
CA VAL A 264 -22.56 -16.93 -37.82
C VAL A 264 -21.73 -17.68 -36.78
N LEU A 265 -20.76 -16.98 -36.20
CA LEU A 265 -19.92 -17.48 -35.11
C LEU A 265 -20.77 -17.79 -33.86
N PRO A 266 -20.47 -18.85 -33.11
CA PRO A 266 -21.11 -19.09 -31.83
C PRO A 266 -20.75 -17.97 -30.84
N VAL A 267 -21.71 -17.63 -29.98
CA VAL A 267 -21.63 -16.53 -28.99
C VAL A 267 -21.54 -17.10 -27.57
N PHE A 268 -21.16 -16.29 -26.59
CA PHE A 268 -21.17 -16.73 -25.19
C PHE A 268 -22.56 -17.08 -24.68
N MET A 269 -22.64 -18.06 -23.78
CA MET A 269 -23.81 -18.25 -22.92
C MET A 269 -23.77 -17.21 -21.79
N GLU A 270 -24.35 -16.04 -22.05
CA GLU A 270 -24.45 -14.92 -21.12
C GLU A 270 -25.33 -15.22 -19.89
N GLY A 271 -25.24 -14.38 -18.85
CA GLY A 271 -25.89 -14.58 -17.55
C GLY A 271 -27.42 -14.74 -17.56
N ASN A 272 -28.09 -14.33 -18.64
CA ASN A 272 -29.53 -14.50 -18.85
C ASN A 272 -29.92 -15.83 -19.52
N ALA A 273 -28.97 -16.58 -20.08
CA ALA A 273 -29.19 -17.94 -20.57
C ALA A 273 -29.29 -18.96 -19.40
N TRP A 274 -28.53 -18.69 -18.33
CA TRP A 274 -28.53 -19.50 -17.12
C TRP A 274 -29.73 -19.17 -16.22
N GLY A 275 -30.16 -20.15 -15.41
CA GLY A 275 -31.10 -19.88 -14.33
C GLY A 275 -30.51 -18.89 -13.32
N ARG A 276 -31.32 -17.98 -12.76
CA ARG A 276 -30.89 -17.07 -11.68
C ARG A 276 -31.16 -17.67 -10.28
N THR A 277 -30.11 -18.15 -9.63
CA THR A 277 -30.09 -18.49 -8.20
C THR A 277 -30.15 -17.22 -7.34
N GLY A 278 -30.86 -17.28 -6.21
CA GLY A 278 -30.91 -16.19 -5.23
C GLY A 278 -29.63 -16.05 -4.43
N ARG A 279 -29.52 -15.01 -3.60
CA ARG A 279 -28.34 -14.76 -2.74
C ARG A 279 -28.76 -14.43 -1.31
N ALA A 280 -28.00 -14.92 -0.32
CA ALA A 280 -28.17 -14.61 1.09
C ALA A 280 -26.84 -14.20 1.75
N GLU A 281 -26.92 -13.12 2.55
CA GLU A 281 -25.91 -12.63 3.50
C GLU A 281 -25.83 -13.42 4.81
N VAL A 282 -24.67 -13.93 5.24
CA VAL A 282 -24.48 -14.25 6.67
C VAL A 282 -24.61 -12.96 7.47
N ARG A 283 -25.44 -12.99 8.53
CA ARG A 283 -25.61 -11.88 9.47
C ARG A 283 -24.92 -12.12 10.80
N ARG A 284 -24.98 -13.33 11.32
CA ARG A 284 -24.45 -13.66 12.64
C ARG A 284 -24.11 -15.14 12.75
N MET A 285 -23.09 -15.46 13.53
CA MET A 285 -22.66 -16.82 13.83
C MET A 285 -22.54 -16.96 15.35
N VAL A 286 -23.30 -17.86 15.96
CA VAL A 286 -23.38 -18.04 17.42
C VAL A 286 -23.23 -19.51 17.77
N TYR A 287 -22.23 -19.85 18.57
CA TYR A 287 -22.02 -21.19 19.08
C TYR A 287 -23.07 -21.57 20.14
N ALA A 288 -23.31 -22.86 20.33
CA ALA A 288 -24.26 -23.36 21.32
C ALA A 288 -23.89 -23.01 22.78
N ASP A 289 -22.62 -22.67 23.05
CA ASP A 289 -22.12 -22.16 24.33
C ASP A 289 -22.28 -20.63 24.50
N GLY A 290 -22.88 -19.94 23.53
CA GLY A 290 -23.12 -18.50 23.56
C GLY A 290 -21.98 -17.65 22.99
N ARG A 291 -20.83 -18.22 22.60
CA ARG A 291 -19.77 -17.45 21.92
C ARG A 291 -20.26 -16.92 20.57
N VAL A 292 -19.91 -15.68 20.26
CA VAL A 292 -20.12 -15.09 18.92
C VAL A 292 -18.89 -15.32 18.05
N ALA A 293 -19.08 -15.90 16.87
CA ALA A 293 -18.06 -15.96 15.83
C ALA A 293 -18.16 -14.69 14.98
N GLY A 294 -17.08 -13.90 15.00
CA GLY A 294 -16.85 -12.89 13.97
C GLY A 294 -15.88 -13.39 12.92
N TRP A 295 -16.02 -12.88 11.69
CA TRP A 295 -15.21 -13.29 10.54
C TRP A 295 -14.58 -12.10 9.82
N VAL A 296 -13.54 -12.36 9.02
CA VAL A 296 -12.80 -11.35 8.27
C VAL A 296 -13.35 -11.15 6.84
N GLU A 297 -13.51 -9.90 6.45
CA GLU A 297 -13.65 -9.46 5.05
C GLU A 297 -12.39 -8.71 4.60
N GLY A 298 -12.16 -8.64 3.28
CA GLY A 298 -11.03 -7.90 2.68
C GLY A 298 -9.68 -8.65 2.61
N HIS A 299 -9.64 -9.92 3.04
CA HIS A 299 -8.41 -10.74 3.00
C HIS A 299 -8.13 -11.40 1.65
N LEU A 300 -9.17 -11.65 0.83
CA LEU A 300 -9.07 -12.30 -0.51
C LEU A 300 -9.06 -11.30 -1.68
N GLN A 301 -9.11 -10.01 -1.40
CA GLN A 301 -9.01 -8.94 -2.39
C GLN A 301 -8.28 -7.75 -1.76
N ALA A 302 -7.15 -7.34 -2.35
CA ALA A 302 -6.48 -6.10 -1.95
C ALA A 302 -7.24 -4.87 -2.47
N GLU A 303 -7.15 -3.73 -1.79
CA GLU A 303 -7.69 -2.47 -2.28
C GLU A 303 -6.81 -1.90 -3.40
N ASP A 304 -5.48 -1.92 -3.20
CA ASP A 304 -4.48 -1.45 -4.14
C ASP A 304 -3.10 -2.10 -3.93
N TYR A 305 -2.17 -1.83 -4.85
CA TYR A 305 -0.78 -2.28 -4.78
C TYR A 305 0.22 -1.21 -5.24
N LEU A 306 1.46 -1.33 -4.77
CA LEU A 306 2.66 -0.70 -5.34
C LEU A 306 3.63 -1.79 -5.79
N TRP A 307 4.32 -1.59 -6.92
CA TRP A 307 5.35 -2.50 -7.42
C TRP A 307 6.69 -1.77 -7.49
N THR A 308 7.55 -2.02 -6.49
CA THR A 308 8.86 -1.35 -6.36
C THR A 308 10.01 -2.32 -6.06
N GLY A 309 9.71 -3.62 -5.95
CA GLY A 309 10.66 -4.69 -5.69
C GLY A 309 10.48 -5.83 -6.70
N SER A 310 10.87 -7.04 -6.30
CA SER A 310 10.67 -8.25 -7.10
C SER A 310 9.19 -8.63 -7.19
N GLN A 311 8.43 -8.34 -6.13
CA GLN A 311 7.00 -8.58 -6.02
C GLN A 311 6.24 -7.29 -5.67
N PRO A 312 4.95 -7.17 -6.02
CA PRO A 312 4.12 -6.06 -5.56
C PRO A 312 3.89 -6.14 -4.04
N VAL A 313 3.68 -5.01 -3.38
CA VAL A 313 3.17 -4.95 -2.00
C VAL A 313 1.71 -4.53 -2.04
N HIS A 314 0.83 -5.46 -1.67
CA HIS A 314 -0.61 -5.29 -1.61
C HIS A 314 -1.04 -4.61 -0.30
N ARG A 315 -2.02 -3.70 -0.38
CA ARG A 315 -2.67 -3.09 0.78
C ARG A 315 -4.08 -3.67 0.96
N HIS A 316 -4.29 -4.33 2.09
CA HIS A 316 -5.57 -4.91 2.48
C HIS A 316 -6.27 -4.04 3.52
N ARG A 317 -7.60 -3.98 3.43
CA ARG A 317 -8.47 -3.39 4.46
C ARG A 317 -9.34 -4.48 5.07
N LEU A 318 -8.95 -4.92 6.26
CA LEU A 318 -9.58 -6.02 6.98
C LEU A 318 -10.73 -5.50 7.84
N VAL A 319 -11.89 -6.15 7.74
CA VAL A 319 -13.09 -5.79 8.52
C VAL A 319 -13.57 -7.03 9.27
N CYS A 320 -13.85 -6.88 10.57
CA CYS A 320 -14.49 -7.91 11.38
C CYS A 320 -16.01 -7.75 11.25
N ARG A 321 -16.70 -8.84 10.93
CA ARG A 321 -18.16 -8.93 10.77
C ARG A 321 -18.77 -9.89 11.78
N GLY A 322 -20.09 -9.91 11.89
CA GLY A 322 -20.85 -10.80 12.80
C GLY A 322 -20.96 -10.32 14.25
N VAL A 323 -20.16 -9.32 14.62
CA VAL A 323 -20.07 -8.75 15.97
C VAL A 323 -20.87 -7.43 16.05
N GLY A 324 -21.72 -7.31 17.06
CA GLY A 324 -22.50 -6.11 17.38
C GLY A 324 -22.01 -5.39 18.65
N SER A 325 -22.40 -4.14 18.84
CA SER A 325 -22.02 -3.32 20.00
C SER A 325 -22.48 -3.92 21.34
N GLY A 326 -23.58 -4.67 21.36
CA GLY A 326 -24.09 -5.36 22.55
C GLY A 326 -23.33 -6.63 22.96
N ASP A 327 -22.38 -7.11 22.16
CA ASP A 327 -21.72 -8.42 22.39
C ASP A 327 -20.61 -8.38 23.45
N GLY A 328 -20.26 -7.19 23.96
CA GLY A 328 -19.12 -7.01 24.87
C GLY A 328 -17.79 -7.51 24.27
N ALA A 329 -17.67 -7.46 22.96
CA ALA A 329 -16.65 -8.17 22.21
C ALA A 329 -15.36 -7.34 22.03
N ALA A 330 -14.23 -7.95 22.36
CA ALA A 330 -12.90 -7.46 21.98
C ALA A 330 -12.41 -8.18 20.72
N ILE A 331 -11.99 -7.41 19.73
CA ILE A 331 -11.45 -7.89 18.44
C ILE A 331 -9.93 -7.82 18.50
N THR A 332 -9.24 -8.89 18.12
CA THR A 332 -7.77 -8.91 18.00
C THR A 332 -7.36 -9.58 16.69
N TRP A 333 -6.53 -8.90 15.92
CA TRP A 333 -5.83 -9.41 14.74
C TRP A 333 -4.42 -9.83 15.13
N GLN A 334 -3.99 -11.02 14.73
CA GLN A 334 -2.61 -11.51 14.92
C GLN A 334 -2.05 -11.93 13.58
N PHE A 335 -0.90 -11.40 13.19
CA PHE A 335 -0.29 -11.63 11.88
C PHE A 335 0.93 -12.56 12.00
N SER A 336 1.27 -13.26 10.92
CA SER A 336 2.37 -14.25 10.91
C SER A 336 3.77 -13.66 11.20
N ASP A 337 3.93 -12.34 11.15
CA ASP A 337 5.17 -11.63 11.53
C ASP A 337 5.25 -11.28 13.04
N GLY A 338 4.27 -11.71 13.83
CA GLY A 338 4.19 -11.44 15.27
C GLY A 338 3.47 -10.13 15.64
N ALA A 339 2.99 -9.36 14.66
CA ALA A 339 2.19 -8.18 14.93
C ALA A 339 0.81 -8.52 15.49
N THR A 340 0.28 -7.67 16.38
CA THR A 340 -1.02 -7.82 17.03
C THR A 340 -1.75 -6.48 17.14
N VAL A 341 -2.91 -6.35 16.49
CA VAL A 341 -3.75 -5.14 16.60
C VAL A 341 -5.04 -5.45 17.35
N THR A 342 -5.38 -4.65 18.36
CA THR A 342 -6.56 -4.86 19.21
C THR A 342 -7.55 -3.70 19.09
N SER A 343 -8.84 -4.04 19.01
CA SER A 343 -10.00 -3.13 18.91
C SER A 343 -10.05 -2.22 17.66
N SER A 344 -9.20 -2.45 16.65
CA SER A 344 -9.33 -1.81 15.34
C SER A 344 -10.27 -2.62 14.42
N SER A 345 -11.33 -1.99 13.93
CA SER A 345 -12.01 -2.46 12.73
C SER A 345 -12.64 -1.26 12.00
N PRO A 346 -12.24 -0.94 10.75
CA PRO A 346 -11.27 -1.65 9.92
C PRO A 346 -9.84 -1.66 10.47
N CYS A 347 -9.02 -2.58 9.94
CA CYS A 347 -7.57 -2.68 10.17
C CYS A 347 -6.88 -2.71 8.80
N THR A 348 -5.90 -1.84 8.55
CA THR A 348 -5.14 -1.84 7.29
C THR A 348 -3.87 -2.67 7.45
N TRP A 349 -3.56 -3.52 6.46
CA TRP A 349 -2.37 -4.37 6.48
C TRP A 349 -1.65 -4.39 5.14
N LEU A 350 -0.32 -4.49 5.17
CA LEU A 350 0.53 -4.63 3.98
C LEU A 350 0.99 -6.08 3.83
N VAL A 351 1.06 -6.58 2.60
CA VAL A 351 1.40 -7.98 2.30
C VAL A 351 2.26 -7.99 1.04
N SER A 352 3.47 -8.58 1.09
CA SER A 352 4.19 -8.88 -0.17
C SER A 352 3.38 -9.89 -0.98
N GLY A 353 3.19 -9.61 -2.26
CA GLY A 353 2.47 -10.42 -3.23
C GLY A 353 3.18 -11.70 -3.64
N ASP A 354 4.36 -12.00 -3.06
CA ASP A 354 5.05 -13.28 -3.22
C ASP A 354 4.10 -14.48 -2.95
N PRO A 355 3.75 -15.28 -3.98
CA PRO A 355 2.88 -16.44 -3.81
C PRO A 355 3.49 -17.52 -2.90
N ALA A 356 4.83 -17.57 -2.78
CA ALA A 356 5.52 -18.53 -1.92
C ALA A 356 5.44 -18.16 -0.44
N ALA A 357 5.31 -16.87 -0.10
CA ALA A 357 5.29 -16.39 1.28
C ALA A 357 4.06 -16.86 2.08
N ARG A 358 2.96 -17.24 1.41
CA ARG A 358 1.73 -17.84 1.99
C ARG A 358 1.30 -17.20 3.32
N GLN A 359 1.31 -15.86 3.36
CA GLN A 359 1.05 -15.10 4.59
C GLN A 359 -0.34 -15.38 5.13
N THR A 360 -0.41 -15.60 6.44
CA THR A 360 -1.65 -15.90 7.18
C THR A 360 -1.78 -15.00 8.41
N ALA A 361 -3.00 -14.90 8.91
CA ALA A 361 -3.33 -14.18 10.12
C ALA A 361 -4.51 -14.82 10.84
N VAL A 362 -4.71 -14.44 12.10
CA VAL A 362 -5.78 -14.93 12.97
C VAL A 362 -6.62 -13.76 13.45
N LEU A 363 -7.91 -13.82 13.16
CA LEU A 363 -8.92 -12.97 13.81
C LEU A 363 -9.42 -13.69 15.06
N SER A 364 -9.23 -13.08 16.22
CA SER A 364 -9.80 -13.52 17.50
C SER A 364 -10.92 -12.58 17.93
N VAL A 365 -12.08 -13.13 18.26
CA VAL A 365 -13.20 -12.40 18.87
C VAL A 365 -13.43 -12.95 20.27
N LYS A 366 -13.17 -12.12 21.28
CA LYS A 366 -13.35 -12.46 22.71
C LYS A 366 -14.63 -11.82 23.23
N THR A 367 -15.56 -12.65 23.69
CA THR A 367 -16.83 -12.27 24.34
C THR A 367 -16.85 -12.78 25.79
N PRO A 368 -17.83 -12.40 26.63
CA PRO A 368 -18.00 -12.97 27.96
C PRO A 368 -18.16 -14.51 27.97
N ALA A 369 -18.74 -15.09 26.91
CA ALA A 369 -18.89 -16.54 26.74
C ALA A 369 -17.59 -17.25 26.30
N GLY A 370 -16.53 -16.51 25.95
CA GLY A 370 -15.24 -17.04 25.53
C GLY A 370 -14.78 -16.52 24.17
N VAL A 371 -13.82 -17.23 23.56
CA VAL A 371 -13.12 -16.79 22.33
C VAL A 371 -13.51 -17.64 21.13
N ALA A 372 -13.83 -17.00 20.01
CA ALA A 372 -13.87 -17.58 18.68
C ALA A 372 -12.62 -17.14 17.89
N ARG A 373 -12.11 -18.00 17.01
CA ARG A 373 -10.93 -17.71 16.17
C ARG A 373 -11.14 -18.15 14.74
N GLN A 374 -10.81 -17.28 13.79
CA GLN A 374 -10.70 -17.60 12.38
C GLN A 374 -9.25 -17.42 11.94
N ASN A 375 -8.65 -18.47 11.39
CA ASN A 375 -7.40 -18.36 10.63
C ASN A 375 -7.76 -18.00 9.18
N PHE A 376 -6.99 -17.10 8.56
CA PHE A 376 -7.20 -16.71 7.18
C PHE A 376 -5.87 -16.47 6.46
N ARG A 377 -5.89 -16.62 5.13
CA ARG A 377 -4.76 -16.30 4.24
C ARG A 377 -4.98 -14.94 3.57
N PHE A 378 -3.92 -14.34 3.06
CA PHE A 378 -4.04 -13.21 2.14
C PHE A 378 -4.04 -13.69 0.69
N ALA A 379 -4.88 -13.08 -0.15
CA ALA A 379 -4.91 -13.29 -1.60
C ALA A 379 -5.48 -12.04 -2.28
N SER A 380 -5.28 -11.90 -3.59
CA SER A 380 -6.04 -10.95 -4.40
C SER A 380 -6.53 -11.68 -5.65
N PHE A 381 -7.79 -12.14 -5.63
CA PHE A 381 -8.37 -12.94 -6.71
C PHE A 381 -8.56 -12.18 -8.02
N THR A 382 -8.61 -10.85 -7.96
CA THR A 382 -8.55 -9.99 -9.13
C THR A 382 -7.42 -8.98 -8.96
N ALA A 383 -6.87 -8.51 -10.08
CA ALA A 383 -5.84 -7.48 -10.12
C ALA A 383 -6.33 -6.23 -9.35
N PRO A 384 -5.71 -5.87 -8.21
CA PRO A 384 -6.11 -4.70 -7.44
C PRO A 384 -5.67 -3.42 -8.15
N ARG A 385 -6.14 -2.26 -7.69
CA ARG A 385 -5.80 -0.98 -8.32
C ARG A 385 -4.30 -0.68 -8.17
N ALA A 386 -3.61 -0.43 -9.27
CA ALA A 386 -2.23 0.05 -9.24
C ALA A 386 -2.15 1.48 -8.68
N LEU A 387 -1.28 1.71 -7.70
CA LEU A 387 -0.88 3.05 -7.25
C LEU A 387 0.33 3.55 -8.03
N ALA A 388 0.55 4.87 -8.02
CA ALA A 388 1.66 5.49 -8.72
C ALA A 388 2.57 6.27 -7.76
N LEU A 389 3.88 6.02 -7.84
CA LEU A 389 4.89 6.67 -6.99
C LEU A 389 5.06 8.16 -7.27
N ASP A 390 4.52 8.71 -8.35
CA ASP A 390 4.52 10.15 -8.64
C ASP A 390 3.46 10.92 -7.83
N ARG A 391 2.38 10.26 -7.38
CA ARG A 391 1.29 10.87 -6.61
C ARG A 391 1.59 10.95 -5.11
N PRO A 392 1.62 12.15 -4.50
CA PRO A 392 1.85 12.30 -3.05
C PRO A 392 0.80 11.59 -2.17
N SER A 393 -0.45 11.52 -2.62
CA SER A 393 -1.54 10.81 -1.92
C SER A 393 -1.29 9.31 -1.81
N ASP A 394 -0.83 8.69 -2.90
CA ASP A 394 -0.59 7.26 -2.98
C ASP A 394 0.61 6.87 -2.07
N ARG A 395 1.66 7.70 -2.06
CA ARG A 395 2.79 7.59 -1.12
C ARG A 395 2.37 7.82 0.35
N LEU A 396 1.38 8.66 0.62
CA LEU A 396 0.88 8.90 1.99
C LEU A 396 0.15 7.66 2.54
N LEU A 397 -0.78 7.09 1.77
CA LEU A 397 -1.53 5.88 2.16
C LEU A 397 -0.61 4.73 2.59
N TYR A 398 0.50 4.53 1.88
CA TYR A 398 1.47 3.49 2.22
C TYR A 398 2.32 3.82 3.46
N ARG A 399 2.72 5.09 3.65
CA ARG A 399 3.42 5.52 4.88
C ARG A 399 2.55 5.35 6.13
N GLU A 400 1.26 5.64 6.02
CA GLU A 400 0.28 5.39 7.08
C GLU A 400 0.14 3.89 7.37
N ALA A 401 -0.05 3.06 6.33
CA ALA A 401 -0.14 1.61 6.48
C ALA A 401 1.13 0.97 7.08
N PHE A 402 2.33 1.46 6.73
CA PHE A 402 3.57 1.02 7.36
C PHE A 402 3.70 1.49 8.82
N LEU A 403 3.25 2.71 9.16
CA LEU A 403 3.25 3.21 10.54
C LEU A 403 2.33 2.35 11.42
N ASP A 404 1.15 2.01 10.92
CA ASP A 404 0.21 1.11 11.60
C ASP A 404 0.82 -0.29 11.78
N ARG A 405 1.52 -0.81 10.76
CA ARG A 405 2.26 -2.09 10.86
C ARG A 405 3.33 -2.06 11.96
N VAL A 406 4.13 -0.99 12.03
CA VAL A 406 5.17 -0.83 13.05
C VAL A 406 4.57 -0.73 14.46
N ARG A 407 3.43 -0.07 14.61
CA ARG A 407 2.71 0.06 15.89
C ARG A 407 1.96 -1.21 16.31
N ALA A 408 1.58 -2.05 15.35
CA ALA A 408 0.96 -3.34 15.60
C ALA A 408 1.90 -4.33 16.32
N VAL A 409 3.21 -4.23 16.14
CA VAL A 409 4.15 -5.09 16.88
C VAL A 409 4.30 -4.57 18.32
N PRO A 410 4.04 -5.38 19.36
CA PRO A 410 4.14 -4.92 20.75
C PRO A 410 5.61 -4.74 21.20
N PRO A 411 5.96 -3.69 21.97
CA PRO A 411 7.26 -3.60 22.64
C PRO A 411 7.49 -4.79 23.60
N PRO A 412 8.73 -5.29 23.74
CA PRO A 412 9.99 -4.79 23.17
C PRO A 412 10.37 -5.43 21.82
N ALA A 413 9.44 -6.05 21.09
CA ALA A 413 9.77 -6.76 19.85
C ALA A 413 10.16 -5.80 18.71
N ASP A 414 11.10 -6.27 17.87
CA ASP A 414 11.56 -5.57 16.68
C ASP A 414 10.45 -5.60 15.61
N PRO A 415 9.89 -4.45 15.19
CA PRO A 415 8.77 -4.40 14.26
C PRO A 415 9.10 -4.83 12.84
N CYS A 416 10.39 -5.03 12.52
CA CYS A 416 10.90 -5.26 11.18
C CYS A 416 11.50 -6.66 10.97
N ALA A 417 11.53 -7.49 12.02
CA ALA A 417 12.29 -8.75 12.04
C ALA A 417 11.89 -9.77 10.96
N ALA A 418 10.66 -9.70 10.45
CA ALA A 418 10.12 -10.57 9.40
C ALA A 418 9.66 -9.79 8.15
N TRP A 419 10.22 -8.60 7.88
CA TRP A 419 9.93 -7.86 6.65
C TRP A 419 10.69 -8.45 5.44
N SER A 420 9.99 -8.59 4.31
CA SER A 420 10.59 -9.00 3.04
C SER A 420 11.38 -7.86 2.37
N GLY A 421 12.18 -8.19 1.37
CA GLY A 421 12.86 -7.21 0.52
C GLY A 421 11.88 -6.20 -0.11
N ASP A 422 10.72 -6.67 -0.60
CA ASP A 422 9.73 -5.78 -1.23
C ASP A 422 9.13 -4.78 -0.24
N LEU A 423 8.91 -5.17 1.02
CA LEU A 423 8.47 -4.23 2.07
C LEU A 423 9.52 -3.14 2.31
N TRP A 424 10.80 -3.49 2.33
CA TRP A 424 11.89 -2.51 2.46
C TRP A 424 12.00 -1.59 1.26
N SER A 425 12.01 -2.14 0.04
CA SER A 425 12.06 -1.35 -1.20
C SER A 425 10.84 -0.44 -1.33
N THR A 426 9.65 -0.91 -0.96
CA THR A 426 8.42 -0.09 -0.97
C THR A 426 8.52 1.03 0.06
N LEU A 427 9.00 0.75 1.28
CA LEU A 427 9.19 1.79 2.29
C LEU A 427 10.16 2.87 1.79
N VAL A 428 11.32 2.50 1.25
CA VAL A 428 12.29 3.46 0.70
C VAL A 428 11.65 4.30 -0.43
N ALA A 429 10.90 3.68 -1.33
CA ALA A 429 10.27 4.35 -2.46
C ALA A 429 9.16 5.37 -2.07
N VAL A 430 8.44 5.16 -0.95
CA VAL A 430 7.39 6.09 -0.49
C VAL A 430 7.90 7.18 0.46
N LEU A 431 9.16 7.11 0.91
CA LEU A 431 9.78 8.08 1.82
C LEU A 431 10.38 9.27 1.07
N GLU A 432 9.54 10.25 0.77
CA GLU A 432 9.97 11.54 0.22
C GLU A 432 10.90 12.30 1.19
N PRO A 433 11.86 13.11 0.69
CA PRO A 433 12.67 14.00 1.50
C PRO A 433 11.82 14.85 2.45
N TYR A 434 12.21 14.91 3.73
CA TYR A 434 11.52 15.64 4.82
C TYR A 434 10.09 15.18 5.14
N LYS A 435 9.51 14.25 4.39
CA LYS A 435 8.17 13.68 4.67
C LYS A 435 8.26 12.27 5.28
N GLY A 436 9.37 11.96 5.95
CA GLY A 436 9.63 10.68 6.63
C GLY A 436 8.68 10.41 7.79
N GLY A 437 8.37 11.41 8.62
CA GLY A 437 7.31 11.32 9.63
C GLY A 437 7.62 10.37 10.81
N PRO A 438 6.60 10.02 11.63
CA PRO A 438 6.82 9.29 12.88
C PRO A 438 7.30 7.85 12.69
N ILE A 439 7.05 7.23 11.52
CA ILE A 439 7.46 5.85 11.22
C ILE A 439 8.96 5.65 11.41
N LEU A 440 9.80 6.54 10.87
CA LEU A 440 11.25 6.41 10.99
C LEU A 440 11.74 6.53 12.42
N THR A 441 11.01 7.27 13.27
CA THR A 441 11.34 7.34 14.71
C THR A 441 11.13 5.99 15.38
N GLU A 442 9.95 5.39 15.22
CA GLU A 442 9.61 4.08 15.78
C GLU A 442 10.51 2.96 15.21
N LEU A 443 10.74 2.99 13.91
CA LEU A 443 11.58 2.06 13.16
C LEU A 443 13.02 2.06 13.68
N PHE A 444 13.63 3.24 13.88
CA PHE A 444 15.00 3.32 14.40
C PHE A 444 15.08 3.02 15.89
N GLU A 445 14.13 3.48 16.72
CA GLU A 445 14.15 3.19 18.16
C GLU A 445 14.02 1.69 18.46
N ARG A 446 13.18 0.97 17.69
CA ARG A 446 12.79 -0.41 17.99
C ARG A 446 13.41 -1.45 17.05
N GLY A 447 13.63 -1.10 15.79
CA GLY A 447 14.15 -1.97 14.73
C GLY A 447 15.65 -1.89 14.45
N TRP A 448 16.42 -1.18 15.28
CA TRP A 448 17.84 -0.90 15.06
C TRP A 448 18.70 -2.15 14.75
N LYS A 449 18.39 -3.29 15.37
CA LYS A 449 19.13 -4.55 15.14
C LYS A 449 18.96 -5.07 13.72
N THR A 450 17.75 -4.96 13.17
CA THR A 450 17.43 -5.35 11.80
C THR A 450 17.97 -4.31 10.80
N LEU A 451 17.73 -3.01 11.04
CA LEU A 451 18.20 -1.91 10.19
C LEU A 451 19.70 -1.96 9.89
N ARG A 452 20.54 -2.24 10.90
CA ARG A 452 22.01 -2.37 10.73
C ARG A 452 22.46 -3.51 9.81
N ARG A 453 21.60 -4.49 9.53
CA ARG A 453 21.89 -5.64 8.67
C ARG A 453 21.39 -5.46 7.24
N LEU A 454 20.63 -4.40 6.96
CA LEU A 454 20.15 -4.09 5.62
C LEU A 454 21.32 -3.69 4.70
N PRO A 455 21.23 -4.02 3.40
CA PRO A 455 22.22 -3.58 2.42
C PRO A 455 22.20 -2.06 2.24
N ALA A 456 23.30 -1.50 1.76
CA ALA A 456 23.57 -0.06 1.76
C ALA A 456 22.54 0.78 0.96
N ASP A 457 22.08 0.24 -0.17
CA ASP A 457 21.06 0.79 -1.05
C ASP A 457 19.69 0.96 -0.38
N VAL A 458 19.37 0.11 0.61
CA VAL A 458 18.16 0.24 1.44
C VAL A 458 18.44 1.05 2.71
N ARG A 459 19.56 0.77 3.40
CA ARG A 459 19.88 1.32 4.71
C ARG A 459 20.15 2.82 4.67
N TYR A 460 20.94 3.29 3.70
CA TYR A 460 21.38 4.69 3.67
C TYR A 460 20.24 5.68 3.36
N PRO A 461 19.30 5.40 2.44
CA PRO A 461 18.10 6.24 2.28
C PRO A 461 17.24 6.33 3.54
N LEU A 462 17.01 5.22 4.25
CA LEU A 462 16.23 5.21 5.51
C LEU A 462 16.89 6.08 6.58
N GLU A 463 18.21 5.96 6.71
CA GLU A 463 19.01 6.76 7.64
C GLU A 463 19.02 8.26 7.29
N ASP A 464 19.13 8.63 6.02
CA ASP A 464 19.11 10.03 5.57
C ASP A 464 17.75 10.68 5.86
N ARG A 465 16.65 9.99 5.52
CA ARG A 465 15.27 10.42 5.85
C ARG A 465 15.03 10.46 7.37
N PHE A 466 15.70 9.62 8.15
CA PHE A 466 15.61 9.63 9.61
C PHE A 466 16.34 10.85 10.21
N ALA A 467 17.52 11.20 9.70
CA ALA A 467 18.23 12.42 10.11
C ALA A 467 17.39 13.68 9.84
N GLU A 468 16.76 13.78 8.66
CA GLU A 468 15.79 14.84 8.34
C GLU A 468 14.60 14.87 9.32
N THR A 469 14.07 13.70 9.68
CA THR A 469 12.97 13.56 10.65
C THR A 469 13.36 14.05 12.04
N LEU A 470 14.59 13.77 12.50
CA LEU A 470 15.12 14.30 13.77
C LEU A 470 15.30 15.82 13.71
N ARG A 471 15.78 16.36 12.59
CA ARG A 471 15.90 17.82 12.38
C ARG A 471 14.56 18.52 12.45
N LEU A 472 13.52 18.01 11.81
CA LEU A 472 12.18 18.60 11.91
C LEU A 472 11.64 18.59 13.35
N ARG A 473 11.93 17.55 14.15
CA ARG A 473 11.57 17.50 15.58
C ARG A 473 12.27 18.54 16.44
N GLY A 474 13.54 18.86 16.15
CA GLY A 474 14.29 19.91 16.86
C GLY A 474 14.87 19.53 18.22
N ASP A 475 14.89 18.24 18.55
CA ASP A 475 15.65 17.72 19.70
C ASP A 475 17.11 17.47 19.26
N THR A 476 17.92 18.54 19.32
CA THR A 476 19.30 18.53 18.83
C THR A 476 20.21 17.63 19.66
N ALA A 477 19.93 17.46 20.96
CA ALA A 477 20.68 16.55 21.83
C ALA A 477 20.46 15.09 21.38
N ARG A 478 19.21 14.71 21.12
CA ARG A 478 18.84 13.40 20.58
C ARG A 478 19.37 13.19 19.16
N GLN A 479 19.40 14.22 18.32
CA GLN A 479 20.00 14.16 16.98
C GLN A 479 21.51 13.83 17.08
N LEU A 480 22.27 14.54 17.91
CA LEU A 480 23.69 14.29 18.12
C LEU A 480 23.97 12.90 18.73
N ALA A 481 23.11 12.42 19.63
CA ALA A 481 23.20 11.07 20.18
C ALA A 481 22.99 9.98 19.12
N TRP A 482 22.02 10.16 18.21
CA TRP A 482 21.81 9.25 17.08
C TRP A 482 22.96 9.30 16.08
N ILE A 483 23.47 10.49 15.73
CA ILE A 483 24.65 10.63 14.85
C ILE A 483 25.86 9.89 15.44
N ALA A 484 26.12 10.01 16.76
CA ALA A 484 27.20 9.27 17.41
C ALA A 484 27.02 7.74 17.31
N ARG A 485 25.79 7.25 17.48
CA ARG A 485 25.44 5.81 17.36
C ARG A 485 25.56 5.30 15.92
N LEU A 486 25.30 6.16 14.94
CA LEU A 486 25.45 5.87 13.51
C LEU A 486 26.94 5.84 13.11
N GLU A 487 27.77 6.75 13.64
CA GLU A 487 29.23 6.76 13.44
C GLU A 487 29.92 5.53 14.06
N GLU A 488 29.61 5.18 15.31
CA GLU A 488 30.25 4.07 16.05
C GLU A 488 30.09 2.71 15.34
N GLY A 489 28.95 2.51 14.69
CA GLY A 489 28.59 1.24 14.07
C GLY A 489 29.02 1.07 12.61
N GLU A 490 29.60 2.10 11.99
CA GLU A 490 29.82 2.17 10.55
C GLU A 490 31.25 1.78 10.12
N ARG A 491 31.33 1.01 9.03
CA ARG A 491 32.59 0.55 8.43
C ARG A 491 32.84 1.19 7.07
N ASP A 492 31.79 1.59 6.36
CA ASP A 492 31.95 2.33 5.12
C ASP A 492 32.43 3.76 5.38
N ARG A 493 33.55 4.09 4.76
CA ARG A 493 34.26 5.33 5.02
C ARG A 493 33.54 6.55 4.43
N ALA A 494 32.91 6.41 3.26
CA ALA A 494 32.13 7.49 2.66
C ALA A 494 30.87 7.77 3.49
N ARG A 495 30.22 6.72 4.01
CA ARG A 495 29.07 6.85 4.91
C ARG A 495 29.43 7.50 6.23
N LEU A 496 30.55 7.12 6.84
CA LEU A 496 31.07 7.77 8.05
C LEU A 496 31.35 9.27 7.80
N PHE A 497 31.86 9.63 6.62
CA PHE A 497 32.06 11.03 6.21
C PHE A 497 30.74 11.81 6.08
N ARG A 498 29.67 11.21 5.55
CA ARG A 498 28.33 11.84 5.52
C ARG A 498 27.81 12.12 6.94
N TRP A 499 28.06 11.24 7.91
CA TRP A 499 27.70 11.51 9.31
C TRP A 499 28.50 12.64 9.95
N HIS A 500 29.79 12.75 9.62
CA HIS A 500 30.60 13.89 10.05
C HIS A 500 30.09 15.22 9.46
N GLU A 501 29.62 15.25 8.20
CA GLU A 501 28.95 16.44 7.63
C GLU A 501 27.66 16.80 8.38
N GLU A 502 26.79 15.82 8.64
CA GLU A 502 25.53 16.06 9.36
C GLU A 502 25.77 16.49 10.82
N ARG A 503 26.84 16.00 11.47
CA ARG A 503 27.30 16.48 12.78
C ARG A 503 27.72 17.95 12.75
N ILE A 504 28.49 18.37 11.74
CA ILE A 504 28.90 19.77 11.55
C ILE A 504 27.67 20.64 11.32
N ALA A 505 26.75 20.22 10.43
CA ALA A 505 25.53 20.94 10.12
C ALA A 505 24.60 21.07 11.35
N CYS A 506 24.52 20.05 12.20
CA CYS A 506 23.77 20.05 13.45
C CYS A 506 24.33 21.09 14.46
N HIS A 507 25.64 21.10 14.70
CA HIS A 507 26.25 22.13 15.54
C HIS A 507 26.06 23.54 14.95
N LEU A 508 26.27 23.71 13.63
CA LEU A 508 26.30 25.01 12.97
C LEU A 508 24.91 25.64 12.82
N TYR A 509 23.91 24.87 12.39
CA TYR A 509 22.59 25.39 12.01
C TYR A 509 21.50 25.11 13.05
N ASP A 510 21.57 23.99 13.77
CA ASP A 510 20.54 23.59 14.72
C ASP A 510 20.86 24.09 16.15
N GLN A 511 22.13 24.07 16.59
CA GLN A 511 22.57 24.68 17.85
C GLN A 511 23.03 26.14 17.72
N GLY A 512 23.61 26.51 16.58
CA GLY A 512 24.32 27.79 16.42
C GLY A 512 25.69 27.83 17.11
N ASP A 513 26.25 26.68 17.52
CA ASP A 513 27.58 26.57 18.12
C ASP A 513 28.64 26.45 17.02
N VAL A 514 29.08 27.62 16.53
CA VAL A 514 30.13 27.76 15.52
C VAL A 514 31.43 27.09 15.98
N GLU A 515 31.75 27.09 17.27
CA GLU A 515 33.00 26.55 17.79
C GLU A 515 32.96 25.01 17.91
N ALA A 516 31.82 24.41 18.27
CA ALA A 516 31.62 22.97 18.14
C ALA A 516 31.65 22.52 16.67
N ALA A 517 31.02 23.29 15.77
CA ALA A 517 31.07 23.03 14.34
C ALA A 517 32.50 23.10 13.78
N ARG A 518 33.28 24.12 14.19
CA ARG A 518 34.72 24.28 13.87
C ARG A 518 35.53 23.08 14.33
N ARG A 519 35.38 22.67 15.60
CA ARG A 519 36.06 21.48 16.16
C ARG A 519 35.66 20.19 15.41
N ALA A 520 34.41 20.06 14.97
CA ALA A 520 33.96 18.92 14.18
C ALA A 520 34.54 18.92 12.74
N ALA A 521 34.54 20.08 12.07
CA ALA A 521 35.09 20.24 10.72
C ALA A 521 36.60 20.00 10.66
N LEU A 522 37.36 20.47 11.67
CA LEU A 522 38.79 20.18 11.77
C LEU A 522 39.06 18.67 11.93
N ARG A 523 38.34 17.97 12.80
CA ARG A 523 38.45 16.50 12.94
C ARG A 523 38.07 15.75 11.66
N MET A 524 37.05 16.21 10.93
CA MET A 524 36.70 15.65 9.62
C MET A 524 37.86 15.86 8.62
N ARG A 525 38.51 17.04 8.64
CA ARG A 525 39.64 17.38 7.77
C ARG A 525 40.91 16.59 8.08
N GLU A 526 41.21 16.37 9.35
CA GLU A 526 42.32 15.51 9.82
C GLU A 526 42.13 14.06 9.38
N ARG A 527 40.88 13.57 9.41
CA ARG A 527 40.53 12.21 8.99
C ARG A 527 40.51 12.03 7.47
N ALA A 528 40.45 13.09 6.67
CA ALA A 528 40.26 13.03 5.22
C ALA A 528 41.51 12.56 4.46
N VAL A 529 41.35 11.57 3.58
CA VAL A 529 42.44 10.91 2.84
C VAL A 529 42.20 10.99 1.34
N THR A 530 40.98 10.72 0.86
CA THR A 530 40.70 10.79 -0.58
C THR A 530 40.60 12.25 -1.04
N PRO A 531 40.87 12.57 -2.32
CA PRO A 531 40.72 13.92 -2.84
C PRO A 531 39.31 14.49 -2.61
N GLU A 532 38.27 13.66 -2.73
CA GLU A 532 36.87 14.02 -2.50
C GLU A 532 36.60 14.37 -1.03
N GLU A 533 36.98 13.49 -0.10
CA GLU A 533 36.87 13.74 1.35
C GLU A 533 37.57 15.04 1.76
N ILE A 534 38.76 15.29 1.19
CA ILE A 534 39.54 16.49 1.42
C ILE A 534 38.79 17.73 0.90
N GLN A 535 38.22 17.66 -0.31
CA GLN A 535 37.43 18.76 -0.88
C GLN A 535 36.18 19.05 -0.03
N ARG A 536 35.45 18.01 0.40
CA ARG A 536 34.25 18.14 1.23
C ARG A 536 34.57 18.70 2.61
N ALA A 537 35.64 18.23 3.26
CA ALA A 537 36.05 18.76 4.56
C ALA A 537 36.49 20.23 4.49
N VAL A 538 37.21 20.64 3.44
CA VAL A 538 37.56 22.06 3.21
C VAL A 538 36.31 22.91 2.93
N LEU A 539 35.37 22.40 2.13
CA LEU A 539 34.09 23.07 1.86
C LEU A 539 33.29 23.30 3.15
N ARG A 540 33.14 22.29 4.00
CA ARG A 540 32.41 22.39 5.28
C ARG A 540 33.13 23.25 6.31
N LEU A 541 34.46 23.29 6.32
CA LEU A 541 35.19 24.27 7.12
C LEU A 541 34.91 25.70 6.62
N GLY A 542 34.84 25.92 5.30
CA GLY A 542 34.43 27.20 4.71
C GLY A 542 33.01 27.62 5.13
N ASP A 543 32.07 26.67 5.20
CA ASP A 543 30.70 26.92 5.69
C ASP A 543 30.67 27.37 7.15
N VAL A 544 31.49 26.76 8.02
CA VAL A 544 31.63 27.18 9.42
C VAL A 544 32.17 28.62 9.52
N GLU A 545 33.20 28.97 8.74
CA GLU A 545 33.76 30.32 8.74
C GLU A 545 32.79 31.36 8.17
N CYS A 546 32.04 31.01 7.11
CA CYS A 546 31.06 31.89 6.48
C CYS A 546 29.92 32.25 7.43
N VAL A 547 29.39 31.25 8.15
CA VAL A 547 28.32 31.44 9.16
C VAL A 547 28.86 32.08 10.44
N GLY A 548 30.12 31.82 10.79
CA GLY A 548 30.84 32.45 11.90
C GLY A 548 31.25 33.91 11.66
N GLY A 549 31.10 34.43 10.44
CA GLY A 549 31.43 35.81 10.05
C GLY A 549 32.85 36.03 9.53
N ASN A 550 33.71 35.00 9.53
CA ASN A 550 35.10 35.06 9.06
C ASN A 550 35.19 34.99 7.52
N ARG A 551 34.64 35.98 6.81
CA ARG A 551 34.45 35.95 5.35
C ARG A 551 35.76 35.77 4.56
N ASP A 552 36.87 36.36 4.99
CA ASP A 552 38.18 36.19 4.34
C ASP A 552 38.70 34.75 4.39
N GLN A 553 38.53 34.10 5.54
CA GLN A 553 38.94 32.71 5.72
C GLN A 553 38.01 31.76 4.96
N ALA A 554 36.70 32.04 4.96
CA ALA A 554 35.73 31.33 4.13
C ALA A 554 36.07 31.43 2.63
N ALA A 555 36.45 32.62 2.13
CA ALA A 555 36.86 32.82 0.74
C ALA A 555 38.08 31.97 0.35
N ARG A 556 39.10 31.89 1.22
CA ARG A 556 40.28 31.06 0.99
C ARG A 556 39.93 29.57 0.92
N LEU A 557 39.08 29.10 1.84
CA LEU A 557 38.64 27.71 1.89
C LEU A 557 37.75 27.34 0.69
N TYR A 558 36.81 28.20 0.31
CA TYR A 558 35.97 27.98 -0.87
C TYR A 558 36.77 27.99 -2.18
N ALA A 559 37.81 28.83 -2.30
CA ALA A 559 38.72 28.81 -3.45
C ALA A 559 39.52 27.49 -3.54
N ASP A 560 40.02 26.96 -2.41
CA ASP A 560 40.69 25.65 -2.37
C ASP A 560 39.71 24.51 -2.72
N ALA A 561 38.54 24.46 -2.08
CA ALA A 561 37.50 23.45 -2.37
C ALA A 561 37.07 23.45 -3.85
N GLN A 562 36.84 24.62 -4.43
CA GLN A 562 36.50 24.76 -5.85
C GLN A 562 37.64 24.29 -6.77
N THR A 563 38.89 24.60 -6.41
CA THR A 563 40.06 24.18 -7.18
C THR A 563 40.21 22.67 -7.19
N ARG A 564 40.07 22.01 -6.02
CA ARG A 564 40.08 20.55 -5.88
C ARG A 564 38.97 19.88 -6.68
N TYR A 565 37.74 20.39 -6.58
CA TYR A 565 36.58 19.85 -7.34
C TYR A 565 36.81 19.96 -8.86
N ARG A 566 37.33 21.09 -9.34
CA ARG A 566 37.69 21.28 -10.77
C ARG A 566 38.81 20.35 -11.23
N GLN A 567 39.83 20.11 -10.39
CA GLN A 567 40.91 19.16 -10.68
C GLN A 567 40.39 17.73 -10.79
N GLN A 568 39.56 17.29 -9.85
CA GLN A 568 38.93 15.96 -9.87
C GLN A 568 38.09 15.74 -11.13
N ARG A 569 37.22 16.69 -11.48
CA ARG A 569 36.39 16.58 -12.70
C ARG A 569 37.22 16.54 -13.99
N ARG A 570 38.36 17.23 -14.04
CA ARG A 570 39.30 17.12 -15.17
C ARG A 570 39.92 15.73 -15.24
N LEU A 571 40.41 15.20 -14.13
CA LEU A 571 41.02 13.87 -14.07
C LEU A 571 40.02 12.75 -14.41
N GLY A 572 38.78 12.84 -13.93
CA GLY A 572 37.70 11.91 -14.29
C GLY A 572 37.37 11.92 -15.79
N ALA A 573 37.29 13.10 -16.41
CA ALA A 573 37.02 13.25 -17.84
C ALA A 573 38.12 12.66 -18.75
N PHE A 574 39.35 12.51 -18.25
CA PHE A 574 40.44 11.80 -18.96
C PHE A 574 40.43 10.27 -18.70
N GLY A 575 39.71 9.78 -17.69
CA GLY A 575 39.60 8.35 -17.38
C GLY A 575 38.45 7.64 -18.12
N GLU A 576 37.39 8.36 -18.49
CA GLU A 576 36.20 7.77 -19.14
C GLU A 576 36.35 7.54 -20.65
N SER A 577 37.40 8.06 -21.31
CA SER A 577 37.64 7.90 -22.75
C SER A 577 38.14 6.50 -23.16
N GLY A 578 37.84 5.45 -22.38
CA GLY A 578 38.45 4.12 -22.50
C GLY A 578 37.54 2.91 -22.27
N ARG A 579 36.22 3.05 -22.14
CA ARG A 579 35.29 1.91 -22.03
C ARG A 579 34.02 2.11 -22.86
N PRO A 580 33.61 1.15 -23.72
CA PRO A 580 32.31 1.20 -24.38
C PRO A 580 31.19 0.93 -23.37
N ALA A 581 30.20 1.82 -23.30
CA ALA A 581 29.02 1.63 -22.47
C ALA A 581 28.04 0.66 -23.13
N ALA A 582 27.55 -0.34 -22.38
CA ALA A 582 26.58 -1.32 -22.83
C ALA A 582 25.38 -1.40 -21.86
N ALA A 583 24.18 -1.05 -22.35
CA ALA A 583 22.83 -1.25 -21.76
C ALA A 583 22.56 -0.63 -20.36
N ALA A 584 21.35 -0.30 -19.89
CA ALA A 584 19.99 -0.04 -20.43
C ALA A 584 19.13 0.49 -19.24
N HIS A 585 17.93 1.11 -19.32
CA HIS A 585 17.00 1.55 -20.37
C HIS A 585 16.41 2.94 -19.93
N ALA A 586 16.23 3.93 -20.80
CA ALA A 586 15.05 4.19 -21.65
C ALA A 586 13.72 4.55 -20.93
N GLY A 587 13.64 5.77 -20.37
CA GLY A 587 12.38 6.49 -20.17
C GLY A 587 12.25 7.62 -21.20
N ARG A 588 11.24 7.57 -22.09
CA ARG A 588 11.00 8.63 -23.09
C ARG A 588 10.22 9.79 -22.48
N GLY A 589 10.92 10.88 -22.15
CA GLY A 589 10.33 12.18 -21.87
C GLY A 589 11.10 13.27 -22.64
N GLY A 590 10.42 14.03 -23.48
CA GLY A 590 11.05 15.09 -24.29
C GLY A 590 11.42 16.31 -23.45
N GLY A 591 12.62 16.31 -22.86
CA GLY A 591 13.20 17.46 -22.15
C GLY A 591 14.44 17.97 -22.88
N THR A 592 14.52 19.29 -23.10
CA THR A 592 15.62 19.92 -23.84
C THR A 592 16.99 19.62 -23.21
N SER A 593 17.90 19.07 -24.02
CA SER A 593 19.32 18.93 -23.66
C SER A 593 19.89 20.28 -23.17
N GLY A 594 20.31 20.32 -21.92
CA GLY A 594 21.02 21.46 -21.34
C GLY A 594 22.37 21.63 -22.02
N ARG A 595 22.42 22.44 -23.09
CA ARG A 595 23.67 22.80 -23.78
C ARG A 595 24.61 23.45 -22.78
N SER A 596 25.70 22.76 -22.45
CA SER A 596 26.79 23.33 -21.65
C SER A 596 27.36 24.56 -22.34
N LEU A 597 27.12 25.75 -21.78
CA LEU A 597 27.62 27.03 -22.31
C LEU A 597 29.13 27.23 -22.07
N THR A 598 29.86 26.18 -21.70
CA THR A 598 31.31 26.20 -21.45
C THR A 598 32.18 26.47 -22.69
N SER A 599 31.61 26.53 -23.89
CA SER A 599 32.33 26.67 -25.17
C SER A 599 32.50 28.12 -25.69
N ARG A 600 32.18 29.15 -24.90
CA ARG A 600 32.45 30.57 -25.26
C ARG A 600 33.22 31.38 -24.20
N ALA A 601 34.10 30.71 -23.45
CA ALA A 601 35.02 31.37 -22.51
C ALA A 601 36.25 32.04 -23.17
N GLY A 602 36.39 31.97 -24.51
CA GLY A 602 37.57 32.44 -25.23
C GLY A 602 37.69 33.96 -25.41
N ASP A 603 36.57 34.68 -25.54
CA ASP A 603 36.56 36.07 -26.02
C ASP A 603 36.26 37.14 -24.94
N LEU A 604 36.16 36.74 -23.66
CA LEU A 604 35.85 37.66 -22.56
C LEU A 604 37.12 38.16 -21.87
N LYS A 605 37.26 39.49 -21.74
CA LYS A 605 38.34 40.12 -20.99
C LYS A 605 38.32 39.65 -19.52
N ARG A 606 39.51 39.53 -18.92
CA ARG A 606 39.70 39.07 -17.53
C ARG A 606 38.93 39.91 -16.49
N SER A 607 38.56 41.15 -16.84
CA SER A 607 37.71 42.09 -16.08
C SER A 607 36.23 41.71 -16.00
N ASP A 608 35.71 40.89 -16.91
CA ASP A 608 34.28 40.59 -17.04
C ASP A 608 33.88 39.24 -16.42
N ALA A 609 34.83 38.51 -15.82
CA ALA A 609 34.61 37.19 -15.23
C ALA A 609 33.48 37.17 -14.18
N TRP A 610 33.27 38.27 -13.43
CA TRP A 610 32.20 38.37 -12.44
C TRP A 610 30.79 38.30 -13.04
N LYS A 611 30.61 38.79 -14.28
CA LYS A 611 29.31 38.73 -14.99
C LYS A 611 28.94 37.28 -15.34
N LEU A 612 29.93 36.47 -15.70
CA LEU A 612 29.73 35.04 -16.00
C LEU A 612 29.29 34.26 -14.75
N TYR A 613 29.85 34.57 -13.57
CA TYR A 613 29.41 33.99 -12.31
C TYR A 613 27.99 34.43 -11.92
N ALA A 614 27.69 35.73 -11.99
CA ALA A 614 26.35 36.25 -11.66
C ALA A 614 25.24 35.67 -12.56
N VAL A 615 25.49 35.53 -13.86
CA VAL A 615 24.53 34.90 -14.81
C VAL A 615 24.34 33.41 -14.51
N ASN A 616 25.42 32.69 -14.18
CA ASN A 616 25.34 31.29 -13.77
C ASN A 616 24.52 31.13 -12.47
N ASP A 617 24.79 31.94 -11.47
CA ASP A 617 24.12 31.87 -10.15
C ASP A 617 22.62 32.20 -10.26
N ALA A 618 22.26 33.19 -11.09
CA ALA A 618 20.86 33.48 -11.42
C ALA A 618 20.16 32.29 -12.12
N ALA A 619 20.86 31.61 -13.05
CA ALA A 619 20.33 30.44 -13.75
C ALA A 619 20.17 29.21 -12.83
N GLN A 620 21.13 28.95 -11.93
CA GLN A 620 21.00 27.89 -10.92
C GLN A 620 19.82 28.16 -9.97
N SER A 621 19.69 29.40 -9.48
CA SER A 621 18.58 29.81 -8.61
C SER A 621 17.22 29.76 -9.32
N ALA A 622 17.16 30.02 -10.63
CA ALA A 622 15.93 29.84 -11.43
C ALA A 622 15.55 28.37 -11.59
N THR A 623 16.51 27.49 -11.90
CA THR A 623 16.30 26.04 -11.99
C THR A 623 15.77 25.46 -10.67
N ILE A 624 16.39 25.82 -9.54
CA ILE A 624 15.96 25.34 -8.22
C ILE A 624 14.55 25.85 -7.87
N ARG A 625 14.19 27.10 -8.22
CA ARG A 625 12.83 27.62 -8.02
C ARG A 625 11.79 26.83 -8.83
N ALA A 626 12.08 26.50 -10.09
CA ALA A 626 11.19 25.68 -10.92
C ALA A 626 10.95 24.27 -10.32
N PHE A 627 11.96 23.68 -9.66
CA PHE A 627 11.77 22.43 -8.91
C PHE A 627 10.89 22.61 -7.67
N LEU A 628 11.08 23.68 -6.89
CA LEU A 628 10.24 23.96 -5.71
C LEU A 628 8.77 24.23 -6.09
N GLU A 629 8.54 24.93 -7.21
CA GLU A 629 7.19 25.15 -7.78
C GLU A 629 6.48 23.83 -8.18
N GLN A 630 7.24 22.76 -8.43
CA GLN A 630 6.74 21.43 -8.78
C GLN A 630 6.70 20.46 -7.59
N ASP A 631 7.03 20.92 -6.38
CA ASP A 631 7.31 20.09 -5.17
C ASP A 631 8.40 19.02 -5.38
N ALA A 632 9.27 19.20 -6.38
CA ALA A 632 10.39 18.33 -6.76
C ALA A 632 11.59 18.57 -5.81
N LEU A 633 11.37 18.27 -4.52
CA LEU A 633 12.30 18.64 -3.45
C LEU A 633 13.63 17.87 -3.51
N GLY A 634 13.63 16.62 -4.02
CA GLY A 634 14.85 15.84 -4.18
C GLY A 634 15.78 16.43 -5.24
N GLU A 635 15.19 16.84 -6.36
CA GLU A 635 15.82 17.52 -7.49
C GLU A 635 16.38 18.89 -7.07
N ALA A 636 15.61 19.64 -6.26
CA ALA A 636 16.04 20.91 -5.68
C ALA A 636 17.30 20.73 -4.78
N PHE A 637 17.34 19.69 -3.94
CA PHE A 637 18.53 19.39 -3.13
C PHE A 637 19.72 18.90 -3.97
N ALA A 638 19.49 18.08 -5.00
CA ALA A 638 20.56 17.61 -5.89
C ALA A 638 21.20 18.76 -6.69
N ALA A 639 20.38 19.67 -7.22
CA ALA A 639 20.85 20.88 -7.90
C ALA A 639 21.60 21.83 -6.94
N LEU A 640 21.12 21.96 -5.69
CA LEU A 640 21.81 22.74 -4.66
C LEU A 640 23.18 22.16 -4.31
N GLU A 641 23.28 20.84 -4.07
CA GLU A 641 24.57 20.18 -3.79
C GLU A 641 25.54 20.29 -4.99
N GLN A 642 25.03 20.23 -6.23
CA GLN A 642 25.86 20.48 -7.42
C GLN A 642 26.39 21.93 -7.46
N TRP A 643 25.56 22.92 -7.16
CA TRP A 643 25.96 24.34 -7.11
C TRP A 643 26.98 24.60 -5.99
N GLU A 644 26.77 24.05 -4.78
CA GLU A 644 27.70 24.14 -3.66
C GLU A 644 29.12 23.65 -4.01
N ASN A 645 29.22 22.53 -4.72
CA ASN A 645 30.53 21.97 -5.09
C ASN A 645 31.16 22.70 -6.28
N ALA A 646 30.36 23.16 -7.24
CA ALA A 646 30.85 23.83 -8.46
C ALA A 646 31.32 25.28 -8.22
N THR A 647 30.57 26.07 -7.44
CA THR A 647 30.87 27.48 -7.15
C THR A 647 30.56 27.85 -5.69
N PRO A 648 31.27 27.28 -4.71
CA PRO A 648 31.04 27.57 -3.28
C PRO A 648 31.21 29.05 -2.92
N MET A 649 32.01 29.81 -3.67
CA MET A 649 32.17 31.27 -3.53
C MET A 649 30.83 32.04 -3.61
N SER A 650 29.81 31.51 -4.28
CA SER A 650 28.45 32.10 -4.36
C SER A 650 27.73 32.14 -2.99
N LYS A 651 28.27 31.49 -1.95
CA LYS A 651 27.83 31.68 -0.56
C LYS A 651 28.20 33.07 -0.02
N LEU A 652 29.28 33.68 -0.52
CA LEU A 652 29.76 34.99 -0.08
C LEU A 652 29.00 36.17 -0.70
N SER A 653 28.44 36.01 -1.92
CA SER A 653 27.51 36.99 -2.51
C SER A 653 26.10 36.90 -1.89
N GLY A 654 25.75 35.74 -1.34
CA GLY A 654 24.50 35.48 -0.64
C GLY A 654 23.44 34.76 -1.49
N ASP A 655 23.62 34.66 -2.81
CA ASP A 655 22.63 34.10 -3.73
C ASP A 655 22.40 32.59 -3.52
N LEU A 656 23.49 31.86 -3.26
CA LEU A 656 23.43 30.44 -2.92
C LEU A 656 22.78 30.28 -1.54
N LEU A 657 23.15 31.07 -0.53
CA LEU A 657 22.57 30.99 0.82
C LEU A 657 21.08 31.35 0.85
N LEU A 658 20.64 32.33 0.04
CA LEU A 658 19.22 32.62 -0.17
C LEU A 658 18.50 31.43 -0.79
N THR A 659 19.08 30.83 -1.83
CA THR A 659 18.45 29.70 -2.53
C THR A 659 18.41 28.45 -1.63
N ALA A 660 19.47 28.16 -0.88
CA ALA A 660 19.47 27.13 0.15
C ALA A 660 18.41 27.41 1.23
N GLY A 661 18.32 28.65 1.71
CA GLY A 661 17.29 29.10 2.63
C GLY A 661 15.87 28.85 2.10
N ARG A 662 15.61 29.12 0.81
CA ARG A 662 14.34 28.80 0.13
C ARG A 662 14.06 27.30 0.12
N VAL A 663 15.04 26.46 -0.23
CA VAL A 663 14.88 24.99 -0.25
C VAL A 663 14.57 24.44 1.15
N TYR A 664 15.34 24.82 2.17
CA TYR A 664 15.08 24.38 3.55
C TYR A 664 13.76 24.94 4.12
N PHE A 665 13.36 26.15 3.73
CA PHE A 665 12.07 26.72 4.12
C PHE A 665 10.89 25.94 3.51
N HIS A 666 10.98 25.59 2.23
CA HIS A 666 9.98 24.73 1.55
C HIS A 666 9.92 23.33 2.16
N ALA A 667 11.07 22.79 2.57
CA ALA A 667 11.18 21.51 3.29
C ALA A 667 10.67 21.56 4.74
N GLY A 668 10.31 22.74 5.28
CA GLY A 668 9.88 22.92 6.67
C GLY A 668 11.00 22.96 7.72
N ASP A 669 12.27 22.88 7.31
CA ASP A 669 13.44 23.01 8.20
C ASP A 669 13.74 24.50 8.46
N PHE A 670 12.82 25.16 9.17
CA PHE A 670 12.87 26.60 9.42
C PHE A 670 14.10 27.01 10.26
N ARG A 671 14.66 26.10 11.08
CA ARG A 671 15.90 26.35 11.85
C ARG A 671 17.09 26.52 10.91
N ARG A 672 17.31 25.56 10.02
CA ARG A 672 18.39 25.62 9.04
C ARG A 672 18.19 26.77 8.04
N ALA A 673 16.96 27.01 7.60
CA ALA A 673 16.62 28.17 6.76
C ALA A 673 16.98 29.50 7.45
N ALA A 674 16.56 29.72 8.70
CA ALA A 674 16.86 30.96 9.43
C ALA A 674 18.37 31.17 9.64
N ALA A 675 19.13 30.11 9.95
CA ALA A 675 20.58 30.20 10.14
C ALA A 675 21.31 30.59 8.83
N LEU A 676 20.94 29.99 7.70
CA LEU A 676 21.50 30.32 6.38
C LEU A 676 21.15 31.75 5.95
N LEU A 677 19.91 32.19 6.15
CA LEU A 677 19.45 33.52 5.77
C LEU A 677 20.04 34.61 6.68
N LYS A 678 20.31 34.31 7.96
CA LYS A 678 21.09 35.17 8.86
C LYS A 678 22.51 35.40 8.32
N ALA A 679 23.20 34.35 7.89
CA ALA A 679 24.55 34.43 7.32
C ALA A 679 24.57 35.18 5.97
N ALA A 680 23.55 34.98 5.13
CA ALA A 680 23.37 35.73 3.89
C ALA A 680 23.21 37.25 4.14
N GLY A 681 22.46 37.63 5.18
CA GLY A 681 22.21 39.02 5.56
C GLY A 681 23.40 39.74 6.23
N GLN A 682 24.51 39.05 6.51
CA GLN A 682 25.73 39.60 7.11
C GLN A 682 26.78 40.07 6.07
N GLY A 683 26.45 40.09 4.78
CA GLY A 683 27.33 40.65 3.75
C GLY A 683 27.44 42.18 3.83
N GLU A 684 28.66 42.70 3.68
CA GLU A 684 28.93 44.15 3.62
C GLU A 684 28.42 44.79 2.30
N ALA A 685 28.41 44.01 1.22
CA ALA A 685 27.88 44.45 -0.07
C ALA A 685 26.34 44.41 -0.09
N MET A 686 25.72 45.52 -0.52
CA MET A 686 24.29 45.58 -0.83
C MET A 686 23.99 44.75 -2.08
N SER A 687 23.62 43.48 -1.93
CA SER A 687 23.08 42.67 -3.03
C SER A 687 21.63 43.09 -3.35
N SER A 688 21.22 42.92 -4.60
CA SER A 688 19.82 43.15 -5.03
C SER A 688 18.82 42.26 -4.28
N ASN A 689 19.31 41.14 -3.75
CA ASN A 689 18.51 40.07 -3.14
C ASN A 689 18.44 40.19 -1.61
N LEU A 690 19.09 41.21 -1.01
CA LEU A 690 19.05 41.44 0.44
C LEU A 690 17.63 41.68 1.01
N PRO A 691 16.70 42.37 0.31
CA PRO A 691 15.28 42.42 0.71
C PRO A 691 14.67 41.03 0.89
N ASP A 692 14.77 40.16 -0.14
CA ASP A 692 14.26 38.78 -0.12
C ASP A 692 14.87 37.95 1.03
N VAL A 693 16.19 38.09 1.25
CA VAL A 693 16.90 37.41 2.35
C VAL A 693 16.31 37.81 3.70
N MET A 694 16.14 39.11 3.96
CA MET A 694 15.63 39.59 5.24
C MET A 694 14.14 39.27 5.42
N GLU A 695 13.34 39.29 4.35
CA GLU A 695 11.93 38.89 4.37
C GLU A 695 11.75 37.41 4.74
N LEU A 696 12.46 36.52 4.04
CA LEU A 696 12.37 35.09 4.28
C LEU A 696 12.97 34.70 5.64
N HIS A 697 14.01 35.42 6.11
CA HIS A 697 14.54 35.26 7.46
C HIS A 697 13.50 35.64 8.52
N LEU A 698 12.81 36.77 8.35
CA LEU A 698 11.72 37.18 9.23
C LEU A 698 10.60 36.14 9.26
N GLU A 699 10.19 35.61 8.10
CA GLU A 699 9.16 34.58 8.07
C GLU A 699 9.63 33.28 8.74
N ALA A 700 10.88 32.84 8.53
CA ALA A 700 11.44 31.66 9.20
C ALA A 700 11.45 31.81 10.74
N LEU A 701 11.86 32.97 11.26
CA LEU A 701 11.81 33.27 12.70
C LEU A 701 10.38 33.26 13.24
N MET A 702 9.41 33.75 12.46
CA MET A 702 7.99 33.70 12.82
C MET A 702 7.45 32.28 12.86
N ARG A 703 7.78 31.42 11.89
CA ARG A 703 7.43 29.98 11.92
C ARG A 703 8.02 29.27 13.14
N LEU A 704 9.24 29.65 13.54
CA LEU A 704 9.93 29.15 14.75
C LEU A 704 9.43 29.78 16.06
N LYS A 705 8.54 30.78 16.03
CA LYS A 705 8.10 31.57 17.19
C LYS A 705 9.25 32.26 17.95
N ARG A 706 10.33 32.64 17.24
CA ARG A 706 11.49 33.37 17.79
C ARG A 706 11.22 34.87 17.80
N THR A 707 10.26 35.28 18.63
CA THR A 707 9.59 36.59 18.57
C THR A 707 10.54 37.78 18.71
N GLU A 708 11.50 37.76 19.64
CA GLU A 708 12.43 38.90 19.83
C GLU A 708 13.37 39.09 18.63
N GLU A 709 13.89 38.00 18.08
CA GLU A 709 14.74 38.05 16.88
C GLU A 709 13.93 38.50 15.65
N ALA A 710 12.66 38.09 15.55
CA ALA A 710 11.75 38.56 14.51
C ALA A 710 11.51 40.09 14.62
N ARG A 711 11.28 40.63 15.83
CA ARG A 711 11.19 42.09 16.05
C ARG A 711 12.44 42.81 15.56
N GLU A 712 13.61 42.31 15.89
CA GLU A 712 14.89 42.94 15.54
C GLU A 712 15.20 42.85 14.04
N VAL A 713 14.88 41.74 13.37
CA VAL A 713 14.96 41.67 11.90
C VAL A 713 13.97 42.66 11.27
N ALA A 714 12.72 42.70 11.72
CA ALA A 714 11.68 43.55 11.15
C ALA A 714 11.98 45.05 11.31
N ARG A 715 12.52 45.49 12.45
CA ARG A 715 12.99 46.88 12.66
C ARG A 715 14.09 47.26 11.67
N ARG A 716 15.06 46.37 11.48
CA ARG A 716 16.15 46.58 10.51
C ARG A 716 15.66 46.60 9.07
N ILE A 717 14.63 45.84 8.70
CA ILE A 717 13.98 45.92 7.38
C ILE A 717 13.37 47.32 7.17
N ILE A 718 12.56 47.81 8.11
CA ILE A 718 11.89 49.11 7.98
C ILE A 718 12.92 50.25 7.82
N MET A 719 13.98 50.21 8.64
CA MET A 719 15.06 51.20 8.59
C MET A 719 15.88 51.14 7.29
N ARG A 720 16.17 49.93 6.78
CA ARG A 720 17.07 49.74 5.62
C ARG A 720 16.36 49.83 4.27
N PHE A 721 15.03 49.62 4.23
CA PHE A 721 14.24 49.56 3.00
C PHE A 721 12.94 50.40 3.04
N PRO A 722 13.01 51.70 3.44
CA PRO A 722 11.83 52.55 3.52
C PRO A 722 11.11 52.62 2.17
N GLY A 723 9.78 52.48 2.19
CA GLY A 723 8.93 52.50 0.99
C GLY A 723 8.85 51.20 0.18
N LEU A 724 9.68 50.19 0.44
CA LEU A 724 9.57 48.90 -0.25
C LEU A 724 8.43 48.02 0.33
N PRO A 725 7.84 47.11 -0.47
CA PRO A 725 6.80 46.19 0.00
C PRO A 725 7.22 45.37 1.23
N VAL A 726 8.50 44.96 1.29
CA VAL A 726 9.09 44.22 2.41
C VAL A 726 9.01 44.99 3.74
N ALA A 727 9.24 46.31 3.73
CA ALA A 727 9.11 47.14 4.93
C ALA A 727 7.64 47.29 5.35
N THR A 728 6.72 47.37 4.38
CA THR A 728 5.27 47.40 4.65
C THR A 728 4.77 46.06 5.23
N ARG A 729 5.36 44.93 4.84
CA ARG A 729 5.09 43.62 5.45
C ARG A 729 5.72 43.52 6.85
N ALA A 730 6.97 43.94 7.01
CA ALA A 730 7.67 43.93 8.29
C ALA A 730 6.99 44.84 9.35
N ALA A 731 6.46 45.99 8.96
CA ALA A 731 5.69 46.87 9.84
C ALA A 731 4.39 46.22 10.33
N ARG A 732 3.63 45.57 9.43
CA ARG A 732 2.43 44.81 9.79
C ARG A 732 2.74 43.63 10.71
N LEU A 733 3.83 42.90 10.43
CA LEU A 733 4.29 41.82 11.31
C LEU A 733 4.73 42.36 12.69
N LEU A 734 5.44 43.50 12.75
CA LEU A 734 5.80 44.15 14.01
C LEU A 734 4.59 44.56 14.84
N GLN A 735 3.51 45.04 14.21
CA GLN A 735 2.24 45.30 14.88
C GLN A 735 1.62 43.99 15.41
N GLN A 736 1.54 42.93 14.60
CA GLN A 736 1.04 41.61 15.06
C GLN A 736 1.88 40.98 16.18
N ILE A 737 3.15 41.38 16.31
CA ILE A 737 4.10 40.94 17.33
C ILE A 737 4.16 41.93 18.53
N GLY A 738 3.46 43.06 18.45
CA GLY A 738 3.73 44.26 19.26
C GLY A 738 2.61 45.30 19.31
N LEU A 739 1.35 44.86 19.24
CA LEU A 739 0.13 45.50 19.78
C LEU A 739 -0.97 44.43 19.90
#